data_AF-A0A1C0VFN8-F1
#
_entry.id   AF-A0A1C0VFN8-F1
#
_cell.length_a   1.000
_cell.length_b   1.000
_cell.length_c   1.000
_cell.angle_alpha   90.00
_cell.angle_beta   90.00
_cell.angle_gamma   90.00
#
_symmetry.space_group_name_H-M   'P 1'
#
loop_
_entity.id
_entity.type
_entity.pdbx_description
1 polymer ?
#
loop_
_entity_poly.entity_id
_entity_poly.type
_entity_poly.pdbx_seq_one_letter_code
_entity_poly.pdbx_strand_id
1 'polypeptide(L)'
;MAAINGTSGNDTLTGTIAADIISGLRGDDAIAGQEGSDRLFGNGGNDFLLGGSGNDALYGGQNRDTLQGSEGDDFLSGDLDRDVLTGGSGKDIFAIGRIGANTTGGSQLENADLITDFVKGQDLISLNGISTTNIEISRGTGNFNNSIILRDTGTNQFLAILEGINSFDTSDFTTNQNPVSSVRFSTFNASLNRNNAGQLITDISTPNNQQAKNVAETIQRVNPDVLLINEFDYDSSGTALNLFQQNYLSVSQNGATPVNYPFRYTAPSNTGIASGFDLDNNGSVVTQVGANGYGNDALGFGNFPGQFGMALYSKYPIDTANIRTFQNFLWKDMPGALLPDDASTPAANDYYSSAELNVFPLSSKSHWDVPININGETVHALVSHPTPPVFDGPEDRNGKRNHDEIRFWADYITPGKDSYIYDDRRKFGGLASNASFVIMGDQNADPVDGDSFDNAILQLLNNSRVNTGVTSIIPASLGGIQQVADGGSNVNHKGNPAFDTADFGDTGTSSGNLRVDYVLPSANLPVNDAAVFWPLTTDPLYRLVGDRQTADNTPTSDHSLVWADIAIGDRSPRTTVKNINFIGQATYPTGSITVEGTQVGGLSGITYDQINNRYYSISDDRSDKNPARFYTLNINLSSGSLSSSGINFSGVTTLLNQNGQPFAINTLDPEGIGLTSNRTVFISSEGEVSPNLGAARVQSPFVNEFALLSGRQLRQLPVPSKFLPVVQDTNNNQIVDTGDTPTAGVRNNLAFENVTITPDGKFLFTATENALVQDGPIATTNNGSRSRILKYNLTTGQPEQEFVYLTDPVAVPAVPETGFNTNGLVELLALDNRGTLLALERSFSAGAPGTGNTIKLYEIRLNGASDISGINSLNAININTVKPVEKRLLLNFDSLGLSTGLDNVEGMTLGPILPNGQQSLVLVSDNNFSATQFTQILAFGLNLENETPRRSQSLDILTSGGAIDSAVSEKISIDTINSDLTTEFGTVFDLMELDSKENYAIVPTAINPLGISVISQPTSQIAVPLIF
;
A
#
# COMPACT_ATOMS: atom_id res chain seq x y z
N MET A 1 -23.94 3.96 -16.16
CA MET A 1 -22.79 4.31 -17.00
C MET A 1 -23.12 4.30 -18.49
N ALA A 2 -23.99 5.22 -18.89
CA ALA A 2 -23.81 5.98 -20.11
C ALA A 2 -22.64 6.95 -19.95
N ALA A 3 -21.96 7.24 -21.05
CA ALA A 3 -21.20 8.47 -21.21
C ALA A 3 -22.08 9.44 -22.03
N ILE A 4 -22.32 10.64 -21.52
CA ILE A 4 -23.25 11.62 -22.11
C ILE A 4 -22.48 12.92 -22.33
N ASN A 5 -22.28 13.28 -23.59
CA ASN A 5 -21.61 14.53 -23.95
C ASN A 5 -22.63 15.52 -24.53
N GLY A 6 -22.50 16.79 -24.15
CA GLY A 6 -23.14 17.92 -24.81
C GLY A 6 -22.42 18.32 -26.09
N THR A 7 -22.55 19.59 -26.44
CA THR A 7 -22.02 20.21 -27.65
C THR A 7 -21.15 21.41 -27.28
N SER A 8 -20.82 22.28 -28.24
CA SER A 8 -20.09 23.52 -27.95
C SER A 8 -21.03 24.72 -27.70
N GLY A 9 -22.26 24.46 -27.26
CA GLY A 9 -23.20 25.48 -26.82
C GLY A 9 -24.19 24.92 -25.79
N ASN A 10 -24.93 25.82 -25.15
CA ASN A 10 -25.78 25.56 -23.99
C ASN A 10 -26.73 24.36 -24.16
N ASP A 11 -26.46 23.29 -23.39
CA ASP A 11 -27.16 22.02 -23.44
C ASP A 11 -27.96 21.71 -22.15
N THR A 12 -28.78 20.65 -22.21
CA THR A 12 -29.46 20.10 -21.03
C THR A 12 -29.32 18.59 -21.05
N LEU A 13 -28.50 18.08 -20.13
CA LEU A 13 -28.07 16.69 -20.05
C LEU A 13 -28.67 16.02 -18.82
N THR A 14 -29.04 14.75 -18.94
CA THR A 14 -29.60 13.98 -17.83
C THR A 14 -29.14 12.53 -17.90
N GLY A 15 -28.57 12.05 -16.80
CA GLY A 15 -28.13 10.68 -16.61
C GLY A 15 -29.27 9.69 -16.37
N THR A 16 -28.88 8.56 -15.81
CA THR A 16 -29.69 7.37 -15.60
C THR A 16 -29.69 6.99 -14.11
N ILE A 17 -30.39 5.92 -13.75
CA ILE A 17 -30.37 5.41 -12.36
C ILE A 17 -29.12 4.56 -12.02
N ALA A 18 -28.02 4.78 -12.75
CA ALA A 18 -26.77 4.09 -12.50
C ALA A 18 -25.60 4.98 -12.92
N ALA A 19 -24.69 5.25 -11.98
CA ALA A 19 -23.40 5.93 -12.14
C ALA A 19 -22.93 6.20 -13.59
N ASP A 20 -23.01 7.45 -14.02
CA ASP A 20 -22.75 7.96 -15.36
C ASP A 20 -21.56 8.92 -15.40
N ILE A 21 -21.09 9.22 -16.61
CA ILE A 21 -20.09 10.26 -16.87
C ILE A 21 -20.73 11.25 -17.83
N ILE A 22 -20.92 12.50 -17.39
CA ILE A 22 -21.64 13.52 -18.16
C ILE A 22 -20.77 14.76 -18.32
N SER A 23 -20.64 15.27 -19.54
CA SER A 23 -19.77 16.40 -19.88
C SER A 23 -20.50 17.44 -20.74
N GLY A 24 -20.59 18.67 -20.28
CA GLY A 24 -21.21 19.80 -21.00
C GLY A 24 -20.40 20.23 -22.22
N LEU A 25 -19.10 20.50 -21.99
CA LEU A 25 -18.01 20.88 -22.91
C LEU A 25 -17.81 22.40 -23.04
N ARG A 26 -18.72 23.12 -23.69
CA ARG A 26 -18.70 24.59 -23.77
C ARG A 26 -20.11 25.13 -23.94
N GLY A 27 -20.42 26.21 -23.25
CA GLY A 27 -21.78 26.77 -23.18
C GLY A 27 -22.21 26.85 -21.73
N ASP A 28 -23.29 27.58 -21.42
CA ASP A 28 -23.86 27.50 -20.07
C ASP A 28 -24.84 26.32 -20.03
N ASP A 29 -24.39 25.20 -19.45
CA ASP A 29 -25.02 23.89 -19.51
C ASP A 29 -25.81 23.53 -18.24
N ALA A 30 -26.82 22.66 -18.37
CA ALA A 30 -27.58 22.13 -17.25
C ALA A 30 -27.48 20.60 -17.20
N ILE A 31 -26.80 20.06 -16.18
CA ILE A 31 -26.42 18.65 -16.06
C ILE A 31 -27.06 18.05 -14.80
N ALA A 32 -27.73 16.90 -14.92
CA ALA A 32 -28.28 16.16 -13.79
C ALA A 32 -27.88 14.66 -13.82
N GLY A 33 -27.28 14.13 -12.77
CA GLY A 33 -26.84 12.73 -12.64
C GLY A 33 -28.00 11.74 -12.47
N GLN A 34 -28.85 11.98 -11.45
CA GLN A 34 -30.03 11.20 -11.01
C GLN A 34 -29.76 10.25 -9.82
N GLU A 35 -29.61 8.94 -10.04
CA GLU A 35 -29.25 7.98 -8.98
C GLU A 35 -27.96 7.28 -9.42
N GLY A 36 -26.90 7.30 -8.61
CA GLY A 36 -25.62 6.81 -9.10
C GLY A 36 -24.42 7.08 -8.20
N SER A 37 -23.29 7.24 -8.86
CA SER A 37 -22.05 7.78 -8.30
C SER A 37 -21.40 8.43 -9.51
N ASP A 38 -22.02 9.53 -9.89
CA ASP A 38 -21.90 10.18 -11.19
C ASP A 38 -20.67 11.07 -11.24
N ARG A 39 -20.12 11.28 -12.44
CA ARG A 39 -19.06 12.26 -12.68
C ARG A 39 -19.59 13.31 -13.65
N LEU A 40 -19.81 14.52 -13.15
CA LEU A 40 -20.40 15.61 -13.90
C LEU A 40 -19.32 16.67 -14.16
N PHE A 41 -19.14 17.06 -15.42
CA PHE A 41 -18.17 18.07 -15.85
C PHE A 41 -18.90 19.16 -16.64
N GLY A 42 -18.93 20.40 -16.13
CA GLY A 42 -19.42 21.55 -16.92
C GLY A 42 -18.43 21.88 -18.03
N ASN A 43 -17.18 22.08 -17.62
CA ASN A 43 -15.96 22.44 -18.34
C ASN A 43 -15.81 23.93 -18.67
N GLY A 44 -16.84 24.62 -19.21
CA GLY A 44 -16.60 25.90 -19.87
C GLY A 44 -17.84 26.74 -20.18
N GLY A 45 -18.35 27.40 -19.16
CA GLY A 45 -19.47 28.32 -19.21
C GLY A 45 -19.97 28.65 -17.80
N ASN A 46 -21.22 29.05 -17.64
CA ASN A 46 -21.80 29.26 -16.31
C ASN A 46 -22.77 28.11 -16.02
N ASP A 47 -22.21 26.97 -15.64
CA ASP A 47 -22.86 25.66 -15.67
C ASP A 47 -23.67 25.38 -14.39
N PHE A 48 -24.70 24.54 -14.51
CA PHE A 48 -25.49 24.02 -13.40
C PHE A 48 -25.35 22.50 -13.33
N LEU A 49 -24.72 21.98 -12.29
CA LEU A 49 -24.47 20.56 -12.06
C LEU A 49 -25.26 20.08 -10.83
N LEU A 50 -26.07 19.05 -11.01
CA LEU A 50 -26.82 18.38 -9.95
C LEU A 50 -26.44 16.89 -9.94
N GLY A 51 -25.80 16.39 -8.89
CA GLY A 51 -25.50 14.97 -8.70
C GLY A 51 -26.78 14.15 -8.59
N GLY A 52 -27.31 14.05 -7.37
CA GLY A 52 -28.55 13.36 -7.07
C GLY A 52 -28.43 12.47 -5.84
N SER A 53 -28.71 11.18 -6.00
CA SER A 53 -28.60 10.20 -4.90
C SER A 53 -27.45 9.22 -5.14
N GLY A 54 -26.49 9.23 -4.22
CA GLY A 54 -25.26 8.46 -4.20
C GLY A 54 -24.03 9.37 -4.24
N ASN A 55 -22.82 8.79 -4.20
CA ASN A 55 -21.58 9.56 -4.00
C ASN A 55 -21.05 10.12 -5.33
N ASP A 56 -21.30 11.40 -5.59
CA ASP A 56 -21.05 12.04 -6.87
C ASP A 56 -19.77 12.90 -6.88
N ALA A 57 -19.23 13.14 -8.08
CA ALA A 57 -18.05 13.98 -8.30
C ALA A 57 -18.37 15.06 -9.36
N LEU A 58 -18.54 16.30 -8.91
CA LEU A 58 -18.93 17.45 -9.72
C LEU A 58 -17.72 18.37 -9.94
N TYR A 59 -17.48 18.73 -11.20
CA TYR A 59 -16.43 19.64 -11.64
C TYR A 59 -17.05 20.75 -12.48
N GLY A 60 -16.99 22.00 -11.99
CA GLY A 60 -17.47 23.19 -12.69
C GLY A 60 -16.62 23.44 -13.93
N GLY A 61 -15.45 24.04 -13.75
CA GLY A 61 -14.41 24.12 -14.78
C GLY A 61 -13.91 25.54 -14.99
N GLN A 62 -14.48 26.25 -15.95
CA GLN A 62 -14.16 27.65 -16.25
C GLN A 62 -15.41 28.50 -16.23
N ASN A 63 -15.30 29.63 -15.53
CA ASN A 63 -16.32 30.65 -15.31
C ASN A 63 -17.14 30.44 -14.02
N ARG A 64 -18.47 30.51 -14.01
CA ARG A 64 -19.18 30.69 -12.72
C ARG A 64 -20.32 29.70 -12.60
N ASP A 65 -19.99 28.61 -11.95
CA ASP A 65 -20.80 27.41 -11.93
C ASP A 65 -21.61 27.30 -10.64
N THR A 66 -22.61 26.43 -10.68
CA THR A 66 -23.46 26.09 -9.54
C THR A 66 -23.53 24.58 -9.42
N LEU A 67 -22.88 24.03 -8.41
CA LEU A 67 -22.75 22.60 -8.15
C LEU A 67 -23.58 22.22 -6.92
N GLN A 68 -24.37 21.15 -7.04
CA GLN A 68 -25.18 20.59 -5.97
C GLN A 68 -25.02 19.05 -5.93
N GLY A 69 -24.41 18.51 -4.87
CA GLY A 69 -24.25 17.06 -4.68
C GLY A 69 -25.60 16.37 -4.44
N SER A 70 -26.19 16.63 -3.27
CA SER A 70 -27.53 16.28 -2.77
C SER A 70 -27.57 15.15 -1.73
N GLU A 71 -27.62 13.87 -2.10
CA GLU A 71 -27.67 12.75 -1.14
C GLU A 71 -26.49 11.78 -1.32
N GLY A 72 -25.32 12.08 -0.77
CA GLY A 72 -24.12 11.24 -0.88
C GLY A 72 -22.97 11.76 -0.02
N ASP A 73 -21.88 11.00 0.06
CA ASP A 73 -20.59 11.60 0.47
C ASP A 73 -19.92 12.16 -0.80
N ASP A 74 -20.15 13.43 -1.12
CA ASP A 74 -19.90 14.01 -2.45
C ASP A 74 -18.57 14.77 -2.56
N PHE A 75 -18.06 14.92 -3.78
CA PHE A 75 -16.90 15.75 -4.12
C PHE A 75 -17.30 16.88 -5.08
N LEU A 76 -17.10 18.14 -4.68
CA LEU A 76 -17.43 19.32 -5.46
C LEU A 76 -16.19 20.18 -5.70
N SER A 77 -15.81 20.40 -6.96
CA SER A 77 -14.76 21.36 -7.35
C SER A 77 -15.33 22.40 -8.32
N GLY A 78 -15.25 23.68 -7.97
CA GLY A 78 -15.54 24.76 -8.91
C GLY A 78 -14.45 24.96 -9.99
N ASP A 79 -13.20 24.59 -9.62
CA ASP A 79 -11.97 24.75 -10.40
C ASP A 79 -11.50 26.21 -10.59
N LEU A 80 -12.05 26.98 -11.54
CA LEU A 80 -11.57 28.33 -11.88
C LEU A 80 -12.68 29.39 -11.93
N ASP A 81 -12.31 30.58 -11.46
CA ASP A 81 -13.13 31.79 -11.30
C ASP A 81 -13.94 31.81 -9.99
N ARG A 82 -15.29 31.75 -9.99
CA ARG A 82 -16.07 31.81 -8.74
C ARG A 82 -17.38 31.04 -8.83
N ASP A 83 -17.50 30.07 -7.94
CA ASP A 83 -18.59 29.10 -8.00
C ASP A 83 -19.52 29.14 -6.79
N VAL A 84 -20.64 28.44 -6.89
CA VAL A 84 -21.58 28.19 -5.80
C VAL A 84 -21.66 26.69 -5.57
N LEU A 85 -21.19 26.23 -4.41
CA LEU A 85 -21.10 24.81 -4.07
C LEU A 85 -22.08 24.49 -2.92
N THR A 86 -22.84 23.40 -3.07
CA THR A 86 -23.83 22.93 -2.10
C THR A 86 -23.68 21.41 -1.95
N GLY A 87 -23.26 20.93 -0.79
CA GLY A 87 -22.98 19.50 -0.56
C GLY A 87 -24.27 18.69 -0.49
N GLY A 88 -25.16 19.07 0.43
CA GLY A 88 -26.42 18.40 0.68
C GLY A 88 -26.38 17.58 1.98
N SER A 89 -26.46 16.25 1.85
CA SER A 89 -26.48 15.34 3.00
C SER A 89 -25.56 14.13 2.83
N GLY A 90 -24.38 14.25 3.41
CA GLY A 90 -23.44 13.17 3.69
C GLY A 90 -22.17 13.79 4.24
N LYS A 91 -21.00 13.28 3.87
CA LYS A 91 -19.71 13.88 4.23
C LYS A 91 -19.03 14.46 3.01
N ASP A 92 -19.24 15.75 2.80
CA ASP A 92 -18.91 16.36 1.52
C ASP A 92 -17.50 16.97 1.54
N ILE A 93 -16.85 16.93 0.38
CA ILE A 93 -15.52 17.51 0.17
C ILE A 93 -15.62 18.64 -0.85
N PHE A 94 -15.45 19.86 -0.36
CA PHE A 94 -15.40 21.07 -1.20
C PHE A 94 -13.95 21.38 -1.57
N ALA A 95 -13.59 21.19 -2.84
CA ALA A 95 -12.29 21.53 -3.40
C ALA A 95 -12.30 22.97 -3.90
N ILE A 96 -11.64 23.85 -3.14
CA ILE A 96 -11.67 25.30 -3.42
C ILE A 96 -10.70 25.65 -4.55
N GLY A 97 -11.16 26.49 -5.47
CA GLY A 97 -10.45 26.82 -6.71
C GLY A 97 -9.23 27.71 -6.51
N ARG A 98 -8.50 27.96 -7.60
CA ARG A 98 -7.58 29.10 -7.71
C ARG A 98 -8.20 30.12 -8.66
N ILE A 99 -8.42 31.34 -8.17
CA ILE A 99 -8.99 32.41 -9.00
C ILE A 99 -8.16 32.58 -10.28
N GLY A 100 -8.84 32.48 -11.43
CA GLY A 100 -8.23 32.62 -12.75
C GLY A 100 -7.54 33.97 -12.94
N ALA A 101 -6.43 34.00 -13.68
CA ALA A 101 -5.60 35.19 -13.83
C ALA A 101 -6.27 36.39 -14.54
N ASN A 102 -7.53 36.25 -14.99
CA ASN A 102 -8.29 37.23 -15.76
C ASN A 102 -9.47 37.88 -15.02
N THR A 103 -9.70 37.61 -13.72
CA THR A 103 -10.82 38.24 -12.98
C THR A 103 -10.59 39.74 -12.73
N THR A 104 -10.88 40.59 -13.72
CA THR A 104 -10.75 42.05 -13.62
C THR A 104 -12.07 42.72 -13.21
N GLY A 105 -12.25 42.94 -11.90
CA GLY A 105 -13.36 43.73 -11.34
C GLY A 105 -14.08 43.04 -10.18
N GLY A 106 -14.54 43.83 -9.22
CA GLY A 106 -15.09 43.35 -7.94
C GLY A 106 -14.19 43.70 -6.75
N SER A 107 -14.73 43.64 -5.54
CA SER A 107 -13.89 43.56 -4.33
C SER A 107 -13.20 42.20 -4.30
N GLN A 108 -11.99 42.08 -3.74
CA GLN A 108 -11.23 40.82 -3.78
C GLN A 108 -11.97 39.62 -3.12
N LEU A 109 -12.99 39.89 -2.29
CA LEU A 109 -13.84 38.89 -1.66
C LEU A 109 -14.96 38.38 -2.59
N GLU A 110 -15.36 39.15 -3.60
CA GLU A 110 -16.43 38.80 -4.56
C GLU A 110 -15.98 37.78 -5.63
N ASN A 111 -14.72 37.32 -5.58
CA ASN A 111 -14.14 36.30 -6.45
C ASN A 111 -13.83 34.99 -5.71
N ALA A 112 -14.31 34.82 -4.47
CA ALA A 112 -14.16 33.58 -3.71
C ALA A 112 -15.40 32.69 -3.85
N ASP A 113 -15.17 31.38 -3.88
CA ASP A 113 -16.21 30.34 -3.96
C ASP A 113 -17.21 30.50 -2.81
N LEU A 114 -18.49 30.25 -3.07
CA LEU A 114 -19.53 30.31 -2.05
C LEU A 114 -20.00 28.90 -1.71
N ILE A 115 -19.69 28.45 -0.50
CA ILE A 115 -20.17 27.17 0.04
C ILE A 115 -21.38 27.47 0.93
N THR A 116 -22.53 26.88 0.61
CA THR A 116 -23.83 27.34 1.13
C THR A 116 -24.31 26.61 2.39
N ASP A 117 -23.87 25.38 2.62
CA ASP A 117 -24.47 24.45 3.60
C ASP A 117 -23.49 23.69 4.51
N PHE A 118 -22.17 23.94 4.38
CA PHE A 118 -21.06 23.27 5.08
C PHE A 118 -21.35 22.85 6.54
N VAL A 119 -21.37 21.54 6.81
CA VAL A 119 -21.61 20.96 8.13
C VAL A 119 -20.29 20.69 8.87
N LYS A 120 -19.97 21.56 9.83
CA LYS A 120 -18.75 21.44 10.65
C LYS A 120 -18.59 20.07 11.31
N GLY A 121 -17.40 19.47 11.17
CA GLY A 121 -17.06 18.16 11.75
C GLY A 121 -17.70 16.96 11.04
N GLN A 122 -18.35 17.20 9.91
CA GLN A 122 -18.92 16.21 9.00
C GLN A 122 -18.27 16.37 7.61
N ASP A 123 -18.29 17.59 7.09
CA ASP A 123 -17.72 17.98 5.80
C ASP A 123 -16.28 18.50 5.91
N LEU A 124 -15.59 18.57 4.77
CA LEU A 124 -14.19 18.96 4.68
C LEU A 124 -13.91 19.95 3.54
N ILE A 125 -13.01 20.90 3.80
CA ILE A 125 -12.47 21.81 2.77
C ILE A 125 -11.14 21.27 2.26
N SER A 126 -11.07 20.91 0.97
CA SER A 126 -9.83 20.53 0.29
C SER A 126 -9.08 21.76 -0.20
N LEU A 127 -7.83 21.90 0.24
CA LEU A 127 -6.99 23.07 -0.05
C LEU A 127 -6.22 23.00 -1.39
N ASN A 128 -6.42 21.98 -2.23
CA ASN A 128 -5.81 21.85 -3.57
C ASN A 128 -4.31 22.20 -3.62
N GLY A 129 -3.54 21.65 -2.67
CA GLY A 129 -2.09 21.83 -2.56
C GLY A 129 -1.62 23.11 -1.86
N ILE A 130 -2.52 23.96 -1.35
CA ILE A 130 -2.18 25.10 -0.49
C ILE A 130 -1.91 24.59 0.93
N SER A 131 -0.81 25.04 1.55
CA SER A 131 -0.49 24.67 2.93
C SER A 131 -1.50 25.27 3.91
N THR A 132 -1.97 24.48 4.89
CA THR A 132 -2.84 24.97 5.99
C THR A 132 -2.19 26.12 6.77
N THR A 133 -0.85 26.18 6.82
CA THR A 133 -0.10 27.29 7.44
C THR A 133 -0.26 28.63 6.72
N ASN A 134 -0.67 28.60 5.46
CA ASN A 134 -0.83 29.80 4.64
C ASN A 134 -2.29 30.28 4.64
N ILE A 135 -3.23 29.56 5.26
CA ILE A 135 -4.64 29.94 5.28
C ILE A 135 -4.94 30.90 6.44
N GLU A 136 -5.33 32.12 6.11
CA GLU A 136 -6.00 33.04 7.03
C GLU A 136 -7.49 32.69 7.09
N ILE A 137 -7.97 32.34 8.29
CA ILE A 137 -9.38 32.13 8.59
C ILE A 137 -9.89 33.41 9.26
N SER A 138 -10.90 34.06 8.68
CA SER A 138 -11.49 35.28 9.22
C SER A 138 -13.02 35.21 9.28
N ARG A 139 -13.63 36.04 10.13
CA ARG A 139 -15.09 36.22 10.14
C ARG A 139 -15.47 37.23 9.05
N GLY A 140 -16.51 36.92 8.29
CA GLY A 140 -17.08 37.90 7.37
C GLY A 140 -17.71 39.09 8.08
N THR A 141 -17.85 40.18 7.34
CA THR A 141 -18.41 41.45 7.82
C THR A 141 -19.38 42.02 6.79
N GLY A 142 -20.21 42.99 7.18
CA GLY A 142 -21.24 43.54 6.31
C GLY A 142 -22.26 42.47 5.91
N ASN A 143 -22.37 42.20 4.60
CA ASN A 143 -23.29 41.19 4.06
C ASN A 143 -22.90 39.75 4.39
N PHE A 144 -21.65 39.50 4.82
CA PHE A 144 -21.14 38.16 5.17
C PHE A 144 -20.97 37.99 6.69
N ASN A 145 -21.76 38.71 7.50
CA ASN A 145 -21.61 38.74 8.96
C ASN A 145 -21.90 37.40 9.68
N ASN A 146 -22.45 36.42 8.97
CA ASN A 146 -22.74 35.07 9.43
C ASN A 146 -21.97 34.01 8.60
N SER A 147 -20.74 34.36 8.19
CA SER A 147 -19.89 33.52 7.33
C SER A 147 -18.45 33.44 7.86
N ILE A 148 -17.76 32.36 7.51
CA ILE A 148 -16.30 32.26 7.57
C ILE A 148 -15.71 32.54 6.20
N ILE A 149 -14.58 33.25 6.17
CA ILE A 149 -13.82 33.57 4.96
C ILE A 149 -12.45 32.91 5.05
N LEU A 150 -12.10 32.14 4.01
CA LEU A 150 -10.81 31.50 3.83
C LEU A 150 -9.98 32.26 2.80
N ARG A 151 -8.69 32.45 3.10
CA ARG A 151 -7.79 33.28 2.28
C ARG A 151 -6.37 32.73 2.30
N ASP A 152 -5.74 32.59 1.14
CA ASP A 152 -4.32 32.28 1.06
C ASP A 152 -3.48 33.55 1.29
N THR A 153 -2.68 33.54 2.35
CA THR A 153 -1.74 34.61 2.71
C THR A 153 -0.50 34.67 1.82
N GLY A 154 -0.15 33.57 1.13
CA GLY A 154 0.97 33.51 0.20
C GLY A 154 0.69 34.22 -1.11
N THR A 155 -0.50 34.03 -1.69
CA THR A 155 -0.97 34.72 -2.91
C THR A 155 -1.83 35.95 -2.62
N ASN A 156 -2.25 36.16 -1.37
CA ASN A 156 -3.17 37.22 -0.93
C ASN A 156 -4.60 37.08 -1.54
N GLN A 157 -4.94 35.93 -2.12
CA GLN A 157 -6.24 35.61 -2.72
C GLN A 157 -7.25 35.10 -1.68
N PHE A 158 -8.53 35.48 -1.82
CA PHE A 158 -9.62 34.85 -1.09
C PHE A 158 -10.01 33.56 -1.82
N LEU A 159 -10.24 32.48 -1.08
CA LEU A 159 -10.48 31.15 -1.66
C LEU A 159 -11.97 30.80 -1.58
N ALA A 160 -12.55 30.86 -0.38
CA ALA A 160 -13.95 30.51 -0.18
C ALA A 160 -14.62 31.32 0.94
N ILE A 161 -15.94 31.43 0.84
CA ILE A 161 -16.88 31.97 1.82
C ILE A 161 -17.80 30.82 2.23
N LEU A 162 -17.80 30.46 3.50
CA LEU A 162 -18.69 29.44 4.06
C LEU A 162 -19.87 30.16 4.72
N GLU A 163 -21.03 30.13 4.08
CA GLU A 163 -22.26 30.74 4.58
C GLU A 163 -22.86 29.96 5.75
N GLY A 164 -23.59 30.62 6.66
CA GLY A 164 -24.19 29.99 7.83
C GLY A 164 -23.22 29.76 9.00
N ILE A 165 -21.91 29.70 8.74
CA ILE A 165 -20.91 29.20 9.69
C ILE A 165 -20.28 30.31 10.54
N ASN A 166 -20.24 30.03 11.85
CA ASN A 166 -19.74 30.92 12.89
C ASN A 166 -18.48 30.44 13.60
N SER A 167 -17.95 29.28 13.25
CA SER A 167 -16.66 28.77 13.73
C SER A 167 -16.15 27.71 12.78
N PHE A 168 -14.85 27.69 12.52
CA PHE A 168 -14.17 26.72 11.67
C PHE A 168 -12.85 26.35 12.35
N ASP A 169 -12.45 25.09 12.30
CA ASP A 169 -11.19 24.60 12.89
C ASP A 169 -10.30 23.98 11.80
N THR A 170 -9.01 23.89 12.07
CA THR A 170 -8.02 23.22 11.23
C THR A 170 -8.30 21.73 11.00
N SER A 171 -9.15 21.10 11.82
CA SER A 171 -9.67 19.74 11.59
C SER A 171 -10.69 19.65 10.46
N ASP A 172 -11.32 20.77 10.09
CA ASP A 172 -12.30 20.86 9.00
C ASP A 172 -11.58 21.06 7.63
N PHE A 173 -10.24 21.13 7.62
CA PHE A 173 -9.43 21.07 6.39
C PHE A 173 -8.99 19.63 6.07
N THR A 174 -9.05 19.30 4.78
CA THR A 174 -8.34 18.15 4.21
C THR A 174 -7.21 18.62 3.29
N THR A 175 -6.08 17.93 3.34
CA THR A 175 -5.01 18.06 2.33
C THR A 175 -5.12 17.00 1.23
N ASN A 176 -6.20 16.21 1.27
CA ASN A 176 -6.36 15.03 0.45
C ASN A 176 -7.34 15.29 -0.71
N GLN A 177 -6.80 15.16 -1.92
CA GLN A 177 -7.36 14.17 -2.84
C GLN A 177 -7.19 12.80 -2.15
N ASN A 178 -8.30 12.18 -1.71
CA ASN A 178 -8.42 10.84 -1.07
C ASN A 178 -7.32 10.37 -0.04
N PRO A 179 -7.58 10.39 1.28
CA PRO A 179 -6.62 9.96 2.32
C PRO A 179 -6.47 8.44 2.41
N VAL A 180 -5.63 7.88 1.55
CA VAL A 180 -5.01 6.58 1.78
C VAL A 180 -3.54 6.69 1.35
N SER A 181 -2.67 5.83 1.87
CA SER A 181 -1.33 5.63 1.30
C SER A 181 -1.46 5.03 -0.11
N SER A 182 -1.66 5.88 -1.11
CA SER A 182 -1.56 5.53 -2.51
C SER A 182 -0.12 5.31 -2.92
N VAL A 183 0.06 4.42 -3.89
CA VAL A 183 1.30 4.25 -4.64
C VAL A 183 0.99 4.61 -6.09
N ARG A 184 1.77 5.53 -6.64
CA ARG A 184 1.61 5.97 -8.02
C ARG A 184 2.22 4.95 -8.98
N PHE A 185 1.37 4.18 -9.64
CA PHE A 185 1.76 3.35 -10.77
C PHE A 185 1.66 4.17 -12.05
N SER A 186 2.62 4.00 -12.96
CA SER A 186 2.67 4.79 -14.20
C SER A 186 3.30 4.01 -15.35
N THR A 187 2.85 4.33 -16.57
CA THR A 187 3.48 3.89 -17.81
C THR A 187 3.80 5.10 -18.68
N PHE A 188 4.86 5.00 -19.49
CA PHE A 188 5.24 6.02 -20.46
C PHE A 188 5.95 5.37 -21.64
N ASN A 189 5.35 5.33 -22.82
CA ASN A 189 6.13 5.20 -24.05
C ASN A 189 6.91 6.50 -24.26
N ALA A 190 8.23 6.43 -24.10
CA ALA A 190 9.11 7.60 -24.04
C ALA A 190 9.92 7.81 -25.33
N SER A 191 9.73 6.97 -26.35
CA SER A 191 10.44 6.99 -27.65
C SER A 191 11.97 7.12 -27.46
N LEU A 192 12.52 6.44 -26.45
CA LEU A 192 13.96 6.38 -26.14
C LEU A 192 14.66 5.23 -26.90
N ASN A 193 14.02 4.69 -27.92
CA ASN A 193 14.57 3.81 -28.92
C ASN A 193 15.50 4.56 -29.88
N ARG A 194 16.45 3.88 -30.52
CA ARG A 194 17.33 4.45 -31.54
C ARG A 194 17.40 3.54 -32.77
N ASN A 195 17.95 4.07 -33.87
CA ASN A 195 18.12 3.31 -35.11
C ASN A 195 19.35 2.39 -35.13
N ASN A 196 20.26 2.53 -34.15
CA ASN A 196 21.50 1.75 -34.06
C ASN A 196 21.69 1.19 -32.66
N ALA A 197 22.11 -0.08 -32.56
CA ALA A 197 22.40 -0.74 -31.30
C ALA A 197 23.44 0.05 -30.47
N GLY A 198 23.14 0.26 -29.18
CA GLY A 198 24.00 1.00 -28.25
C GLY A 198 24.01 2.54 -28.43
N GLN A 199 23.25 3.08 -29.39
CA GLN A 199 23.13 4.53 -29.54
C GLN A 199 22.40 5.17 -28.35
N LEU A 200 21.38 4.52 -27.77
CA LEU A 200 20.71 5.03 -26.57
C LEU A 200 21.72 5.27 -25.43
N ILE A 201 22.54 4.26 -25.12
CA ILE A 201 23.62 4.35 -24.13
C ILE A 201 24.55 5.53 -24.42
N THR A 202 24.91 5.75 -25.69
CA THR A 202 25.77 6.85 -26.10
C THR A 202 25.12 8.20 -25.80
N ASP A 203 23.85 8.38 -26.20
CA ASP A 203 23.10 9.62 -26.03
C ASP A 203 22.89 9.99 -24.55
N ILE A 204 22.56 9.02 -23.70
CA ILE A 204 22.29 9.24 -22.27
C ILE A 204 23.52 9.10 -21.37
N SER A 205 24.70 8.78 -21.92
CA SER A 205 25.97 8.75 -21.17
C SER A 205 26.38 10.10 -20.60
N THR A 206 25.83 11.19 -21.13
CA THR A 206 25.98 12.56 -20.61
C THR A 206 24.60 13.17 -20.35
N PRO A 207 24.44 14.13 -19.43
CA PRO A 207 23.15 14.76 -19.10
C PRO A 207 22.74 15.84 -20.13
N ASN A 208 22.96 15.61 -21.43
CA ASN A 208 22.84 16.63 -22.48
C ASN A 208 21.81 16.32 -23.57
N ASN A 209 21.34 15.08 -23.74
CA ASN A 209 20.31 14.76 -24.71
C ASN A 209 18.98 15.42 -24.31
N GLN A 210 18.42 16.26 -25.18
CA GLN A 210 17.27 17.09 -24.82
C GLN A 210 15.97 16.30 -24.66
N GLN A 211 15.73 15.28 -25.49
CA GLN A 211 14.57 14.39 -25.36
C GLN A 211 14.60 13.71 -23.99
N ALA A 212 15.74 13.12 -23.61
CA ALA A 212 15.92 12.47 -22.31
C ALA A 212 15.74 13.43 -21.12
N LYS A 213 16.09 14.72 -21.26
CA LYS A 213 15.76 15.74 -20.25
C LYS A 213 14.26 15.98 -20.13
N ASN A 214 13.55 16.08 -21.26
CA ASN A 214 12.11 16.31 -21.25
C ASN A 214 11.35 15.10 -20.67
N VAL A 215 11.73 13.87 -21.07
CA VAL A 215 11.21 12.61 -20.48
C VAL A 215 11.42 12.62 -18.96
N ALA A 216 12.63 12.96 -18.51
CA ALA A 216 12.93 13.01 -17.08
C ALA A 216 12.22 14.15 -16.35
N GLU A 217 12.01 15.33 -16.96
CA GLU A 217 11.19 16.39 -16.36
C GLU A 217 9.75 15.92 -16.17
N THR A 218 9.14 15.31 -17.18
CA THR A 218 7.78 14.74 -17.10
C THR A 218 7.68 13.72 -15.96
N ILE A 219 8.63 12.77 -15.87
CA ILE A 219 8.68 11.79 -14.77
C ILE A 219 8.86 12.47 -13.41
N GLN A 220 9.68 13.53 -13.32
CA GLN A 220 9.91 14.27 -12.07
C GLN A 220 8.69 15.12 -11.64
N ARG A 221 7.90 15.63 -12.58
CA ARG A 221 6.63 16.35 -12.30
C ARG A 221 5.54 15.39 -11.82
N VAL A 222 5.42 14.21 -12.43
CA VAL A 222 4.43 13.19 -12.03
C VAL A 222 4.85 12.42 -10.77
N ASN A 223 6.17 12.25 -10.56
CA ASN A 223 6.80 11.52 -9.47
C ASN A 223 6.25 10.08 -9.22
N PRO A 224 6.19 9.19 -10.24
CA PRO A 224 5.73 7.81 -10.06
C PRO A 224 6.49 7.06 -8.97
N ASP A 225 5.85 6.12 -8.29
CA ASP A 225 6.49 5.21 -7.35
C ASP A 225 6.91 3.89 -8.01
N VAL A 226 6.11 3.42 -8.97
CA VAL A 226 6.43 2.34 -9.90
C VAL A 226 6.21 2.87 -11.32
N LEU A 227 7.24 2.84 -12.15
CA LEU A 227 7.24 3.38 -13.50
C LEU A 227 7.69 2.32 -14.51
N LEU A 228 6.83 2.00 -15.46
CA LEU A 228 7.19 1.33 -16.70
C LEU A 228 7.55 2.38 -17.76
N ILE A 229 8.66 2.18 -18.47
CA ILE A 229 9.02 2.93 -19.67
C ILE A 229 9.01 1.97 -20.86
N ASN A 230 8.16 2.26 -21.85
CA ASN A 230 8.12 1.60 -23.14
C ASN A 230 9.05 2.33 -24.13
N GLU A 231 9.47 1.63 -25.18
CA GLU A 231 10.50 2.08 -26.14
C GLU A 231 11.80 2.52 -25.49
N PHE A 232 12.35 1.65 -24.66
CA PHE A 232 13.66 1.82 -24.05
C PHE A 232 14.57 0.69 -24.54
N ASP A 233 15.52 0.99 -25.44
CA ASP A 233 16.39 -0.03 -26.05
C ASP A 233 17.08 -0.89 -24.98
N TYR A 234 16.92 -2.21 -25.12
CA TYR A 234 17.46 -3.18 -24.18
C TYR A 234 18.98 -3.34 -24.33
N ASP A 235 19.67 -3.41 -23.19
CA ASP A 235 21.04 -3.88 -23.12
C ASP A 235 21.22 -4.90 -22.00
N SER A 236 21.96 -5.98 -22.29
CA SER A 236 22.14 -7.11 -21.36
C SER A 236 22.91 -6.79 -20.07
N SER A 237 23.50 -5.60 -19.96
CA SER A 237 24.21 -5.14 -18.76
C SER A 237 23.40 -4.17 -17.90
N GLY A 238 22.22 -3.75 -18.36
CA GLY A 238 21.44 -2.66 -17.73
C GLY A 238 22.20 -1.33 -17.69
N THR A 239 23.12 -1.09 -18.62
CA THR A 239 23.91 0.15 -18.68
C THR A 239 23.00 1.35 -18.98
N ALA A 240 22.09 1.25 -19.94
CA ALA A 240 21.14 2.31 -20.26
C ALA A 240 20.23 2.65 -19.07
N LEU A 241 19.69 1.60 -18.43
CA LEU A 241 18.85 1.67 -17.23
C LEU A 241 19.54 2.42 -16.07
N ASN A 242 20.83 2.16 -15.87
CA ASN A 242 21.61 2.83 -14.83
C ASN A 242 22.01 4.27 -15.21
N LEU A 243 22.38 4.53 -16.47
CA LEU A 243 22.73 5.87 -16.95
C LEU A 243 21.54 6.83 -16.93
N PHE A 244 20.34 6.36 -17.33
CA PHE A 244 19.14 7.20 -17.28
C PHE A 244 18.78 7.59 -15.85
N GLN A 245 18.86 6.65 -14.89
CA GLN A 245 18.71 6.98 -13.48
C GLN A 245 19.73 8.03 -13.02
N GLN A 246 21.02 7.81 -13.29
CA GLN A 246 22.10 8.64 -12.75
C GLN A 246 22.15 10.05 -13.36
N ASN A 247 22.07 10.16 -14.69
CA ASN A 247 22.29 11.40 -15.42
C ASN A 247 21.02 12.25 -15.59
N TYR A 248 19.83 11.65 -15.48
CA TYR A 248 18.57 12.31 -15.80
C TYR A 248 17.58 12.27 -14.64
N LEU A 249 17.15 11.10 -14.17
CA LEU A 249 16.12 11.00 -13.13
C LEU A 249 16.59 11.53 -11.76
N SER A 250 17.85 11.25 -11.39
CA SER A 250 18.49 11.77 -10.17
C SER A 250 18.99 13.23 -10.29
N VAL A 251 18.78 13.90 -11.42
CA VAL A 251 19.24 15.28 -11.67
C VAL A 251 18.04 16.18 -11.96
N SER A 252 17.87 17.27 -11.21
CA SER A 252 16.71 18.15 -11.37
C SER A 252 16.65 18.75 -12.78
N GLN A 253 15.54 18.53 -13.48
CA GLN A 253 15.25 19.13 -14.77
C GLN A 253 14.34 20.35 -14.55
N ASN A 254 14.80 21.56 -14.90
CA ASN A 254 14.05 22.82 -14.79
C ASN A 254 13.34 23.02 -13.43
N GLY A 255 14.02 22.67 -12.33
CA GLY A 255 13.50 22.82 -10.97
C GLY A 255 12.43 21.79 -10.58
N ALA A 256 12.22 20.73 -11.36
CA ALA A 256 11.46 19.56 -10.92
C ALA A 256 12.28 18.76 -9.89
N THR A 257 11.60 18.12 -8.93
CA THR A 257 12.26 17.35 -7.87
C THR A 257 12.86 16.07 -8.45
N PRO A 258 14.15 15.77 -8.24
CA PRO A 258 14.76 14.52 -8.69
C PRO A 258 14.03 13.28 -8.13
N VAL A 259 13.95 12.22 -8.93
CA VAL A 259 13.33 10.94 -8.53
C VAL A 259 14.36 9.83 -8.57
N ASN A 260 14.46 9.08 -7.47
CA ASN A 260 15.42 7.99 -7.31
C ASN A 260 14.71 6.65 -7.13
N TYR A 261 14.95 5.72 -8.05
CA TYR A 261 14.41 4.36 -8.02
C TYR A 261 15.53 3.38 -7.65
N PRO A 262 15.66 2.96 -6.38
CA PRO A 262 16.68 2.00 -5.95
C PRO A 262 16.53 0.62 -6.59
N PHE A 263 15.31 0.23 -6.99
CA PHE A 263 15.03 -1.05 -7.65
C PHE A 263 14.68 -0.81 -9.12
N ARG A 264 15.33 -1.56 -10.01
CA ARG A 264 15.22 -1.38 -11.47
C ARG A 264 15.30 -2.75 -12.14
N TYR A 265 14.54 -2.97 -13.20
CA TYR A 265 14.48 -4.24 -13.93
C TYR A 265 14.33 -4.01 -15.44
N THR A 266 14.96 -4.88 -16.23
CA THR A 266 14.78 -5.00 -17.68
C THR A 266 15.12 -6.43 -18.09
N ALA A 267 14.53 -6.93 -19.17
CA ALA A 267 14.75 -8.26 -19.71
C ALA A 267 14.78 -8.21 -21.24
N PRO A 268 15.33 -9.24 -21.93
CA PRO A 268 15.46 -9.19 -23.38
C PRO A 268 14.09 -9.20 -24.07
N SER A 269 14.01 -8.49 -25.19
CA SER A 269 12.83 -8.33 -26.04
C SER A 269 12.96 -9.18 -27.31
N ASN A 270 11.84 -9.61 -27.90
CA ASN A 270 11.82 -10.35 -29.17
C ASN A 270 12.06 -9.46 -30.41
N THR A 271 11.99 -8.14 -30.23
CA THR A 271 12.25 -7.14 -31.26
C THR A 271 13.64 -7.26 -31.87
N GLY A 272 13.69 -7.30 -33.20
CA GLY A 272 14.93 -7.38 -33.98
C GLY A 272 15.74 -8.65 -33.74
N ILE A 273 15.18 -9.72 -33.17
CA ILE A 273 15.80 -11.04 -33.19
C ILE A 273 15.46 -11.70 -34.53
N ALA A 274 16.46 -11.94 -35.38
CA ALA A 274 16.26 -12.58 -36.69
C ALA A 274 15.62 -13.97 -36.55
N SER A 275 14.50 -14.22 -37.24
CA SER A 275 13.79 -15.50 -37.19
C SER A 275 14.51 -16.62 -37.98
N GLY A 276 15.19 -16.24 -39.07
CA GLY A 276 15.72 -17.18 -40.06
C GLY A 276 14.72 -17.60 -41.14
N PHE A 277 13.55 -16.97 -41.20
CA PHE A 277 12.44 -17.23 -42.12
C PHE A 277 11.96 -15.93 -42.80
N ASP A 278 11.10 -16.07 -43.81
CA ASP A 278 10.51 -14.99 -44.62
C ASP A 278 9.12 -14.69 -44.04
N LEU A 279 9.05 -13.79 -43.05
CA LEU A 279 7.84 -13.62 -42.22
C LEU A 279 6.81 -12.65 -42.82
N ASP A 280 7.14 -11.95 -43.90
CA ASP A 280 6.21 -11.16 -44.70
C ASP A 280 5.91 -11.74 -46.09
N ASN A 281 6.44 -12.94 -46.39
CA ASN A 281 6.28 -13.67 -47.65
C ASN A 281 6.72 -12.85 -48.88
N ASN A 282 7.70 -11.95 -48.76
CA ASN A 282 8.22 -11.15 -49.88
C ASN A 282 9.10 -11.95 -50.86
N GLY A 283 9.53 -13.16 -50.48
CA GLY A 283 10.41 -14.03 -51.25
C GLY A 283 11.90 -13.93 -50.87
N SER A 284 12.24 -13.24 -49.78
CA SER A 284 13.62 -13.00 -49.33
C SER A 284 13.73 -13.07 -47.81
N VAL A 285 14.64 -13.91 -47.30
CA VAL A 285 14.98 -14.00 -45.87
C VAL A 285 16.13 -13.05 -45.52
N VAL A 286 15.90 -12.07 -44.65
CA VAL A 286 16.86 -11.02 -44.27
C VAL A 286 17.32 -11.18 -42.81
N THR A 287 18.45 -11.86 -42.60
CA THR A 287 19.02 -12.08 -41.25
C THR A 287 20.18 -11.15 -40.88
N GLN A 288 20.55 -10.18 -41.73
CA GLN A 288 21.65 -9.25 -41.45
C GLN A 288 21.14 -7.95 -40.81
N VAL A 289 21.53 -7.72 -39.55
CA VAL A 289 21.26 -6.48 -38.79
C VAL A 289 21.55 -5.23 -39.65
N GLY A 290 20.59 -4.31 -39.73
CA GLY A 290 20.70 -3.07 -40.51
C GLY A 290 20.56 -3.21 -42.03
N ALA A 291 20.27 -4.41 -42.56
CA ALA A 291 19.87 -4.56 -43.96
C ALA A 291 18.41 -4.12 -44.16
N ASN A 292 18.07 -3.62 -45.35
CA ASN A 292 16.69 -3.30 -45.70
C ASN A 292 15.83 -4.58 -45.65
N GLY A 293 14.66 -4.51 -45.00
CA GLY A 293 13.79 -5.65 -44.73
C GLY A 293 14.09 -6.44 -43.45
N TYR A 294 15.20 -6.19 -42.74
CA TYR A 294 15.59 -6.97 -41.55
C TYR A 294 14.51 -7.01 -40.45
N GLY A 295 13.82 -5.90 -40.22
CA GLY A 295 12.74 -5.83 -39.23
C GLY A 295 11.52 -6.67 -39.58
N ASN A 296 11.26 -6.95 -40.87
CA ASN A 296 10.10 -7.72 -41.32
C ASN A 296 10.27 -9.22 -41.00
N ASP A 297 11.51 -9.71 -41.05
CA ASP A 297 11.88 -11.11 -40.78
C ASP A 297 12.33 -11.37 -39.34
N ALA A 298 12.17 -10.39 -38.45
CA ALA A 298 12.46 -10.53 -37.04
C ALA A 298 11.26 -11.10 -36.26
N LEU A 299 11.52 -11.83 -35.17
CA LEU A 299 10.49 -12.44 -34.31
C LEU A 299 9.51 -11.40 -33.73
N GLY A 300 9.97 -10.16 -33.55
CA GLY A 300 9.15 -8.95 -33.56
C GLY A 300 9.91 -7.83 -34.27
N PHE A 301 9.19 -6.85 -34.81
CA PHE A 301 9.79 -5.82 -35.66
C PHE A 301 10.90 -5.04 -34.94
N GLY A 302 12.06 -4.91 -35.59
CA GLY A 302 13.19 -4.13 -35.07
C GLY A 302 14.44 -4.27 -35.94
N ASN A 303 15.23 -3.20 -36.04
CA ASN A 303 16.43 -3.12 -36.86
C ASN A 303 17.67 -3.77 -36.24
N PHE A 304 17.62 -4.08 -34.93
CA PHE A 304 18.62 -4.84 -34.18
C PHE A 304 17.99 -5.50 -32.93
N PRO A 305 18.58 -6.58 -32.38
CA PRO A 305 18.07 -7.26 -31.19
C PRO A 305 17.94 -6.31 -29.99
N GLY A 306 16.73 -6.19 -29.45
CA GLY A 306 16.43 -5.38 -28.26
C GLY A 306 16.02 -3.93 -28.52
N GLN A 307 15.89 -3.49 -29.78
CA GLN A 307 15.29 -2.18 -30.09
C GLN A 307 13.85 -2.09 -29.53
N PHE A 308 13.36 -0.93 -29.09
CA PHE A 308 11.99 -0.78 -28.56
C PHE A 308 11.69 -1.63 -27.29
N GLY A 309 12.71 -1.97 -26.50
CA GLY A 309 12.56 -2.72 -25.25
C GLY A 309 11.76 -1.97 -24.17
N MET A 310 11.81 -2.47 -22.93
CA MET A 310 11.17 -1.82 -21.78
C MET A 310 12.14 -1.68 -20.61
N ALA A 311 11.83 -0.75 -19.71
CA ALA A 311 12.53 -0.55 -18.45
C ALA A 311 11.53 -0.31 -17.32
N LEU A 312 11.63 -1.09 -16.24
CA LEU A 312 10.82 -0.93 -15.03
C LEU A 312 11.67 -0.31 -13.91
N TYR A 313 11.16 0.74 -13.30
CA TYR A 313 11.76 1.45 -12.16
C TYR A 313 10.80 1.42 -10.98
N SER A 314 11.31 1.20 -9.77
CA SER A 314 10.49 1.09 -8.56
C SER A 314 11.19 1.68 -7.32
N LYS A 315 10.42 2.42 -6.51
CA LYS A 315 10.82 2.86 -5.17
C LYS A 315 10.74 1.71 -4.16
N TYR A 316 9.97 0.66 -4.48
CA TYR A 316 9.70 -0.50 -3.64
C TYR A 316 10.47 -1.76 -4.11
N PRO A 317 10.87 -2.67 -3.21
CA PRO A 317 11.60 -3.89 -3.55
C PRO A 317 10.89 -4.75 -4.60
N ILE A 318 11.63 -5.13 -5.65
CA ILE A 318 11.19 -6.11 -6.66
C ILE A 318 11.61 -7.51 -6.20
N ASP A 319 10.69 -8.47 -6.17
CA ASP A 319 10.98 -9.88 -5.89
C ASP A 319 11.56 -10.58 -7.12
N THR A 320 12.85 -10.34 -7.34
CA THR A 320 13.62 -10.88 -8.48
C THR A 320 13.61 -12.41 -8.59
N ALA A 321 13.35 -13.16 -7.51
CA ALA A 321 13.31 -14.62 -7.57
C ALA A 321 12.04 -15.13 -8.30
N ASN A 322 10.92 -14.43 -8.10
CA ASN A 322 9.59 -14.82 -8.56
C ASN A 322 9.12 -14.13 -9.86
N ILE A 323 9.91 -13.21 -10.43
CA ILE A 323 9.64 -12.62 -11.75
C ILE A 323 9.42 -13.70 -12.82
N ARG A 324 8.42 -13.53 -13.68
CA ARG A 324 8.19 -14.39 -14.84
C ARG A 324 8.29 -13.55 -16.11
N THR A 325 8.96 -14.11 -17.12
CA THR A 325 9.07 -13.54 -18.45
C THR A 325 8.51 -14.55 -19.45
N PHE A 326 7.88 -14.06 -20.51
CA PHE A 326 7.15 -14.89 -21.49
C PHE A 326 7.70 -14.73 -22.90
N GLN A 327 9.02 -14.50 -23.03
CA GLN A 327 9.69 -14.24 -24.31
C GLN A 327 9.55 -15.43 -25.28
N ASN A 328 9.67 -16.65 -24.77
CA ASN A 328 9.69 -17.89 -25.53
C ASN A 328 8.31 -18.60 -25.60
N PHE A 329 7.24 -17.95 -25.13
CA PHE A 329 5.89 -18.47 -25.25
C PHE A 329 5.43 -18.35 -26.71
N LEU A 330 5.21 -19.48 -27.41
CA LEU A 330 4.92 -19.51 -28.84
C LEU A 330 3.46 -19.18 -29.15
N TRP A 331 3.20 -18.41 -30.21
CA TRP A 331 1.84 -17.98 -30.56
C TRP A 331 0.90 -19.18 -30.80
N LYS A 332 1.37 -20.16 -31.57
CA LYS A 332 0.64 -21.42 -31.84
C LYS A 332 0.33 -22.29 -30.62
N ASP A 333 0.96 -22.06 -29.47
CA ASP A 333 0.71 -22.84 -28.24
C ASP A 333 -0.53 -22.30 -27.48
N MET A 334 -1.04 -21.14 -27.88
CA MET A 334 -2.26 -20.54 -27.35
C MET A 334 -3.51 -21.25 -27.89
N PRO A 335 -4.43 -21.75 -27.03
CA PRO A 335 -5.65 -22.41 -27.47
C PRO A 335 -6.54 -21.47 -28.30
N GLY A 336 -6.76 -21.85 -29.55
CA GLY A 336 -7.53 -21.04 -30.50
C GLY A 336 -6.84 -19.73 -30.87
N ALA A 337 -5.50 -19.73 -31.02
CA ALA A 337 -4.74 -18.60 -31.53
C ALA A 337 -5.28 -18.10 -32.89
N LEU A 338 -5.35 -16.79 -33.06
CA LEU A 338 -5.78 -16.12 -34.29
C LEU A 338 -4.65 -16.05 -35.32
N LEU A 339 -4.14 -17.21 -35.74
CA LEU A 339 -3.11 -17.27 -36.77
C LEU A 339 -3.67 -16.71 -38.12
N PRO A 340 -2.90 -15.92 -38.89
CA PRO A 340 -3.38 -15.35 -40.14
C PRO A 340 -3.51 -16.39 -41.28
N ASP A 341 -4.45 -16.12 -42.19
CA ASP A 341 -4.70 -16.88 -43.42
C ASP A 341 -3.86 -16.30 -44.57
N ASP A 342 -3.27 -17.10 -45.44
CA ASP A 342 -2.78 -16.59 -46.73
C ASP A 342 -3.96 -16.44 -47.70
N ALA A 343 -4.31 -15.19 -48.02
CA ALA A 343 -5.37 -14.83 -48.97
C ALA A 343 -5.16 -15.38 -50.39
N SER A 344 -3.98 -15.93 -50.71
CA SER A 344 -3.68 -16.63 -51.96
C SER A 344 -4.16 -18.09 -51.98
N THR A 345 -4.48 -18.68 -50.82
CA THR A 345 -4.92 -20.08 -50.67
C THR A 345 -6.35 -20.19 -50.10
N PRO A 346 -6.99 -21.37 -50.18
CA PRO A 346 -8.27 -21.65 -49.54
C PRO A 346 -8.14 -22.35 -48.17
N ALA A 347 -6.92 -22.53 -47.65
CA ALA A 347 -6.70 -23.06 -46.30
C ALA A 347 -6.81 -21.93 -45.26
N ALA A 348 -6.98 -22.32 -43.99
CA ALA A 348 -7.05 -21.38 -42.88
C ALA A 348 -5.85 -21.57 -41.96
N ASN A 349 -5.41 -20.48 -41.31
CA ASN A 349 -4.27 -20.39 -40.41
C ASN A 349 -2.94 -20.81 -41.07
N ASP A 350 -2.76 -20.55 -42.36
CA ASP A 350 -1.69 -21.09 -43.19
C ASP A 350 -0.65 -20.06 -43.69
N TYR A 351 -0.79 -18.78 -43.33
CA TYR A 351 0.18 -17.74 -43.70
C TYR A 351 1.61 -18.07 -43.23
N TYR A 352 1.72 -18.66 -42.04
CA TYR A 352 2.98 -19.16 -41.49
C TYR A 352 3.03 -20.69 -41.58
N SER A 353 4.15 -21.21 -42.08
CA SER A 353 4.44 -22.63 -42.08
C SER A 353 4.61 -23.17 -40.66
N SER A 354 4.49 -24.49 -40.51
CA SER A 354 4.77 -25.17 -39.24
C SER A 354 6.23 -25.02 -38.78
N ALA A 355 7.16 -24.60 -39.66
CA ALA A 355 8.55 -24.34 -39.28
C ALA A 355 8.71 -22.97 -38.62
N GLU A 356 8.10 -21.92 -39.17
CA GLU A 356 8.05 -20.59 -38.57
C GLU A 356 7.35 -20.61 -37.22
N LEU A 357 6.17 -21.23 -37.15
CA LEU A 357 5.40 -21.33 -35.90
C LEU A 357 6.14 -22.11 -34.79
N ASN A 358 7.18 -22.89 -35.09
CA ASN A 358 8.01 -23.53 -34.06
C ASN A 358 9.01 -22.58 -33.39
N VAL A 359 9.27 -21.40 -33.96
CA VAL A 359 10.16 -20.37 -33.40
C VAL A 359 9.46 -19.05 -33.11
N PHE A 360 8.24 -18.83 -33.63
CA PHE A 360 7.56 -17.53 -33.57
C PHE A 360 6.84 -17.32 -32.21
N PRO A 361 7.34 -16.39 -31.36
CA PRO A 361 6.75 -16.13 -30.06
C PRO A 361 5.43 -15.36 -30.20
N LEU A 362 4.51 -15.51 -29.25
CA LEU A 362 3.35 -14.63 -29.15
C LEU A 362 3.81 -13.19 -28.95
N SER A 363 4.64 -12.96 -27.92
CA SER A 363 5.05 -11.61 -27.59
C SER A 363 5.98 -11.04 -28.66
N SER A 364 5.56 -9.95 -29.28
CA SER A 364 6.32 -9.21 -30.30
C SER A 364 7.49 -8.44 -29.69
N LYS A 365 7.25 -7.77 -28.55
CA LYS A 365 8.28 -7.04 -27.80
C LYS A 365 8.53 -7.72 -26.45
N SER A 366 7.63 -7.58 -25.47
CA SER A 366 7.77 -8.24 -24.17
C SER A 366 6.48 -8.36 -23.37
N HIS A 367 6.42 -9.40 -22.52
CA HIS A 367 5.44 -9.61 -21.46
C HIS A 367 6.16 -10.11 -20.20
N TRP A 368 6.05 -9.39 -19.08
CA TRP A 368 6.65 -9.77 -17.79
C TRP A 368 5.64 -9.65 -16.64
N ASP A 369 5.64 -10.62 -15.74
CA ASP A 369 5.01 -10.53 -14.42
C ASP A 369 6.11 -10.25 -13.39
N VAL A 370 6.09 -9.05 -12.80
CA VAL A 370 7.09 -8.57 -11.85
C VAL A 370 6.43 -8.34 -10.49
N PRO A 371 6.60 -9.22 -9.49
CA PRO A 371 6.06 -9.00 -8.15
C PRO A 371 6.86 -7.91 -7.40
N ILE A 372 6.15 -6.93 -6.84
CA ILE A 372 6.72 -5.81 -6.08
C ILE A 372 6.16 -5.86 -4.65
N ASN A 373 7.05 -5.76 -3.65
CA ASN A 373 6.65 -5.74 -2.23
C ASN A 373 6.40 -4.29 -1.77
N ILE A 374 5.13 -3.96 -1.57
CA ILE A 374 4.65 -2.64 -1.19
C ILE A 374 4.07 -2.75 0.23
N ASN A 375 4.75 -2.14 1.20
CA ASN A 375 4.31 -2.08 2.61
C ASN A 375 4.02 -3.46 3.28
N GLY A 376 4.58 -4.55 2.75
CA GLY A 376 4.35 -5.92 3.22
C GLY A 376 3.31 -6.71 2.42
N GLU A 377 2.69 -6.12 1.40
CA GLU A 377 1.83 -6.80 0.43
C GLU A 377 2.55 -6.97 -0.91
N THR A 378 2.27 -8.05 -1.62
CA THR A 378 2.79 -8.27 -2.99
C THR A 378 1.78 -7.76 -4.01
N VAL A 379 2.21 -6.85 -4.88
CA VAL A 379 1.45 -6.40 -6.04
C VAL A 379 2.23 -6.75 -7.30
N HIS A 380 1.58 -7.48 -8.21
CA HIS A 380 2.18 -7.90 -9.47
C HIS A 380 2.08 -6.79 -10.52
N ALA A 381 3.21 -6.24 -10.95
CA ALA A 381 3.25 -5.39 -12.14
C ALA A 381 3.27 -6.29 -13.38
N LEU A 382 2.14 -6.37 -14.09
CA LEU A 382 1.97 -7.14 -15.33
C LEU A 382 2.26 -6.19 -16.50
N VAL A 383 3.50 -6.21 -16.98
CA VAL A 383 4.01 -5.19 -17.90
C VAL A 383 4.22 -5.75 -19.30
N SER A 384 3.81 -4.99 -20.30
CA SER A 384 3.89 -5.45 -21.70
C SER A 384 3.97 -4.31 -22.70
N HIS A 385 4.35 -4.69 -23.92
CA HIS A 385 4.32 -3.82 -25.08
C HIS A 385 3.96 -4.70 -26.30
N PRO A 386 2.66 -4.87 -26.62
CA PRO A 386 2.20 -5.60 -27.79
C PRO A 386 2.60 -4.94 -29.11
N THR A 387 2.36 -5.63 -30.22
CA THR A 387 2.59 -5.09 -31.57
C THR A 387 1.56 -4.00 -31.91
N PRO A 388 1.92 -2.93 -32.65
CA PRO A 388 0.93 -2.04 -33.26
C PRO A 388 0.05 -2.83 -34.23
N PRO A 389 -1.29 -2.70 -34.22
CA PRO A 389 -2.22 -3.48 -35.05
C PRO A 389 -2.30 -2.97 -36.50
N VAL A 390 -1.16 -2.58 -37.08
CA VAL A 390 -1.04 -1.90 -38.38
C VAL A 390 0.25 -2.34 -39.08
N PHE A 391 0.48 -1.85 -40.31
CA PHE A 391 1.66 -2.13 -41.16
C PHE A 391 1.73 -3.54 -41.79
N ASP A 392 0.58 -4.10 -42.14
CA ASP A 392 0.42 -5.40 -42.79
C ASP A 392 -0.65 -5.38 -43.90
N GLY A 393 -0.97 -6.56 -44.46
CA GLY A 393 -1.94 -6.72 -45.55
C GLY A 393 -3.31 -7.25 -45.09
N PRO A 394 -4.20 -7.62 -46.03
CA PRO A 394 -5.55 -8.11 -45.75
C PRO A 394 -5.62 -9.37 -44.86
N GLU A 395 -4.50 -10.05 -44.65
CA GLU A 395 -4.37 -11.17 -43.73
C GLU A 395 -4.46 -10.78 -42.24
N ASP A 396 -4.23 -9.50 -41.92
CA ASP A 396 -4.22 -8.92 -40.56
C ASP A 396 -3.38 -9.74 -39.57
N ARG A 397 -2.06 -9.67 -39.70
CA ARG A 397 -1.09 -10.40 -38.85
C ARG A 397 -0.94 -9.70 -37.52
N ASN A 398 -0.84 -8.37 -37.56
CA ASN A 398 -0.48 -7.54 -36.44
C ASN A 398 -1.70 -7.23 -35.57
N GLY A 399 -2.89 -6.98 -36.12
CA GLY A 399 -4.12 -6.84 -35.34
C GLY A 399 -4.49 -8.14 -34.64
N LYS A 400 -4.40 -9.30 -35.34
CA LYS A 400 -4.60 -10.61 -34.69
C LYS A 400 -3.56 -10.96 -33.64
N ARG A 401 -2.27 -10.63 -33.87
CA ARG A 401 -1.21 -10.84 -32.87
C ARG A 401 -1.39 -9.93 -31.67
N ASN A 402 -1.71 -8.65 -31.87
CA ASN A 402 -2.06 -7.70 -30.81
C ASN A 402 -3.24 -8.22 -29.97
N HIS A 403 -4.29 -8.72 -30.63
CA HIS A 403 -5.43 -9.34 -29.96
C HIS A 403 -5.02 -10.48 -29.04
N ASP A 404 -4.19 -11.42 -29.51
CA ASP A 404 -3.75 -12.55 -28.69
C ASP A 404 -2.71 -12.15 -27.63
N GLU A 405 -1.87 -11.15 -27.87
CA GLU A 405 -0.99 -10.55 -26.86
C GLU A 405 -1.81 -9.93 -25.71
N ILE A 406 -2.87 -9.19 -25.99
CA ILE A 406 -3.77 -8.64 -24.96
C ILE A 406 -4.57 -9.76 -24.28
N ARG A 407 -5.06 -10.74 -25.05
CA ARG A 407 -5.77 -11.92 -24.52
C ARG A 407 -4.90 -12.74 -23.58
N PHE A 408 -3.59 -12.81 -23.80
CA PHE A 408 -2.65 -13.48 -22.90
C PHE A 408 -2.82 -12.99 -21.45
N TRP A 409 -2.87 -11.67 -21.23
CA TRP A 409 -3.12 -11.13 -19.90
C TRP A 409 -4.53 -11.43 -19.40
N ALA A 410 -5.55 -11.35 -20.25
CA ALA A 410 -6.93 -11.68 -19.87
C ALA A 410 -7.07 -13.13 -19.37
N ASP A 411 -6.44 -14.09 -20.06
CA ASP A 411 -6.37 -15.50 -19.65
C ASP A 411 -5.44 -15.69 -18.42
N TYR A 412 -4.34 -14.93 -18.29
CA TYR A 412 -3.40 -15.02 -17.16
C TYR A 412 -3.98 -14.59 -15.80
N ILE A 413 -4.85 -13.56 -15.80
CA ILE A 413 -5.50 -13.05 -14.58
C ILE A 413 -6.80 -13.78 -14.24
N THR A 414 -7.37 -14.56 -15.17
CA THR A 414 -8.67 -15.22 -15.02
C THR A 414 -8.50 -16.67 -14.55
N PRO A 415 -8.89 -17.03 -13.31
CA PRO A 415 -8.64 -18.37 -12.78
C PRO A 415 -9.27 -19.48 -13.63
N GLY A 416 -8.45 -20.44 -14.06
CA GLY A 416 -8.89 -21.59 -14.86
C GLY A 416 -8.82 -21.38 -16.38
N LYS A 417 -8.36 -20.20 -16.84
CA LYS A 417 -8.01 -19.94 -18.26
C LYS A 417 -6.51 -20.10 -18.53
N ASP A 418 -5.72 -19.97 -17.48
CA ASP A 418 -4.26 -19.84 -17.45
C ASP A 418 -3.46 -21.13 -17.70
N SER A 419 -4.12 -22.30 -17.73
CA SER A 419 -3.46 -23.62 -17.70
C SER A 419 -2.47 -23.92 -18.84
N TYR A 420 -2.58 -23.21 -19.97
CA TYR A 420 -1.69 -23.36 -21.13
C TYR A 420 -0.46 -22.43 -21.07
N ILE A 421 -0.51 -21.38 -20.25
CA ILE A 421 0.52 -20.35 -20.18
C ILE A 421 1.74 -20.91 -19.44
N TYR A 422 2.91 -20.80 -20.05
CA TYR A 422 4.20 -21.13 -19.45
C TYR A 422 5.18 -19.96 -19.58
N ASP A 423 6.00 -19.74 -18.55
CA ASP A 423 7.10 -18.78 -18.61
C ASP A 423 8.37 -19.37 -19.24
N ASP A 424 9.39 -18.53 -19.42
CA ASP A 424 10.70 -18.91 -19.97
C ASP A 424 11.43 -19.99 -19.14
N ARG A 425 11.01 -20.20 -17.89
CA ARG A 425 11.50 -21.27 -17.00
C ARG A 425 10.63 -22.54 -17.05
N ARG A 426 9.65 -22.60 -17.98
CA ARG A 426 8.64 -23.66 -18.16
C ARG A 426 7.76 -23.89 -16.93
N LYS A 427 7.56 -22.88 -16.07
CA LYS A 427 6.54 -22.91 -15.01
C LYS A 427 5.20 -22.51 -15.61
N PHE A 428 4.21 -23.38 -15.43
CA PHE A 428 2.85 -23.22 -15.98
C PHE A 428 1.90 -22.48 -15.02
N GLY A 429 0.81 -21.94 -15.56
CA GLY A 429 -0.30 -21.32 -14.83
C GLY A 429 -0.16 -19.80 -14.66
N GLY A 430 -1.20 -19.18 -14.10
CA GLY A 430 -1.40 -17.73 -13.99
C GLY A 430 -1.39 -17.20 -12.55
N LEU A 431 -2.13 -16.12 -12.30
CA LEU A 431 -2.25 -15.51 -10.97
C LEU A 431 -3.32 -16.19 -10.10
N ALA A 432 -3.09 -16.19 -8.79
CA ALA A 432 -4.09 -16.60 -7.80
C ALA A 432 -5.35 -15.72 -7.85
N SER A 433 -6.49 -16.27 -7.44
CA SER A 433 -7.79 -15.57 -7.46
C SER A 433 -7.86 -14.34 -6.57
N ASN A 434 -7.00 -14.27 -5.54
CA ASN A 434 -6.86 -13.15 -4.60
C ASN A 434 -5.61 -12.28 -4.85
N ALA A 435 -4.82 -12.57 -5.88
CA ALA A 435 -3.62 -11.79 -6.19
C ALA A 435 -3.98 -10.35 -6.61
N SER A 436 -3.27 -9.38 -6.01
CA SER A 436 -3.30 -7.98 -6.39
C SER A 436 -2.33 -7.73 -7.56
N PHE A 437 -2.76 -7.02 -8.59
CA PHE A 437 -1.95 -6.72 -9.76
C PHE A 437 -2.25 -5.35 -10.35
N VAL A 438 -1.35 -4.84 -11.19
CA VAL A 438 -1.55 -3.68 -12.04
C VAL A 438 -1.01 -4.03 -13.42
N ILE A 439 -1.88 -4.07 -14.44
CA ILE A 439 -1.45 -4.20 -15.84
C ILE A 439 -1.00 -2.83 -16.32
N MET A 440 0.18 -2.76 -16.93
CA MET A 440 0.75 -1.50 -17.44
C MET A 440 1.44 -1.66 -18.78
N GLY A 441 1.39 -0.59 -19.57
CA GLY A 441 2.11 -0.48 -20.84
C GLY A 441 1.29 0.18 -21.93
N ASP A 442 1.99 0.57 -22.98
CA ASP A 442 1.38 0.78 -24.29
C ASP A 442 0.86 -0.58 -24.81
N GLN A 443 -0.46 -0.73 -24.88
CA GLN A 443 -1.17 -1.90 -25.41
C GLN A 443 -1.43 -1.80 -26.92
N ASN A 444 -1.16 -0.64 -27.54
CA ASN A 444 -1.41 -0.36 -28.96
C ASN A 444 -2.87 -0.62 -29.43
N ALA A 445 -3.84 -0.63 -28.52
CA ALA A 445 -5.23 -0.95 -28.84
C ALA A 445 -6.20 0.00 -28.13
N ASP A 446 -6.87 0.82 -28.93
CA ASP A 446 -7.94 1.72 -28.51
C ASP A 446 -9.30 0.97 -28.44
N PRO A 447 -10.21 1.31 -27.51
CA PRO A 447 -11.48 0.61 -27.34
C PRO A 447 -12.58 0.98 -28.35
N VAL A 448 -12.41 2.02 -29.18
CA VAL A 448 -13.50 2.56 -30.04
C VAL A 448 -13.02 2.99 -31.44
N ASP A 449 -11.90 3.69 -31.54
CA ASP A 449 -11.49 4.45 -32.75
C ASP A 449 -10.26 3.88 -33.46
N GLY A 450 -9.44 3.08 -32.80
CA GLY A 450 -8.23 2.49 -33.36
C GLY A 450 -8.43 1.17 -34.12
N ASP A 451 -7.46 0.81 -34.96
CA ASP A 451 -7.51 -0.31 -35.90
C ASP A 451 -7.35 -1.72 -35.27
N SER A 452 -7.58 -1.89 -33.96
CA SER A 452 -7.35 -3.18 -33.28
C SER A 452 -8.38 -4.25 -33.67
N PHE A 453 -7.92 -5.48 -33.97
CA PHE A 453 -8.81 -6.59 -34.31
C PHE A 453 -9.77 -6.91 -33.15
N ASP A 454 -11.07 -6.97 -33.47
CA ASP A 454 -12.18 -7.25 -32.54
C ASP A 454 -12.17 -6.41 -31.24
N ASN A 455 -11.67 -5.17 -31.30
CA ASN A 455 -11.56 -4.25 -30.16
C ASN A 455 -10.75 -4.87 -29.00
N ALA A 456 -9.59 -5.46 -29.33
CA ALA A 456 -8.80 -6.35 -28.48
C ALA A 456 -8.71 -5.96 -26.98
N ILE A 457 -8.54 -4.66 -26.69
CA ILE A 457 -8.40 -4.12 -25.33
C ILE A 457 -9.64 -4.34 -24.44
N LEU A 458 -10.82 -4.49 -25.03
CA LEU A 458 -12.05 -4.82 -24.31
C LEU A 458 -11.98 -6.17 -23.58
N GLN A 459 -11.08 -7.07 -23.96
CA GLN A 459 -10.80 -8.30 -23.22
C GLN A 459 -10.23 -8.06 -21.81
N LEU A 460 -9.52 -6.94 -21.61
CA LEU A 460 -9.05 -6.49 -20.30
C LEU A 460 -10.05 -5.53 -19.66
N LEU A 461 -10.60 -4.57 -20.42
CA LEU A 461 -11.50 -3.55 -19.86
C LEU A 461 -12.84 -4.13 -19.38
N ASN A 462 -13.30 -5.26 -19.92
CA ASN A 462 -14.50 -5.96 -19.45
C ASN A 462 -14.19 -7.12 -18.48
N ASN A 463 -12.93 -7.32 -18.09
CA ASN A 463 -12.55 -8.42 -17.22
C ASN A 463 -12.88 -8.11 -15.75
N SER A 464 -13.67 -8.96 -15.09
CA SER A 464 -14.11 -8.75 -13.70
C SER A 464 -13.00 -8.81 -12.64
N ARG A 465 -11.78 -9.22 -13.01
CA ARG A 465 -10.58 -9.11 -12.16
C ARG A 465 -9.90 -7.74 -12.26
N VAL A 466 -10.24 -6.89 -13.21
CA VAL A 466 -9.66 -5.56 -13.42
C VAL A 466 -10.59 -4.49 -12.83
N ASN A 467 -10.02 -3.44 -12.23
CA ASN A 467 -10.76 -2.30 -11.72
C ASN A 467 -11.09 -1.31 -12.85
N THR A 468 -12.08 -1.66 -13.66
CA THR A 468 -12.69 -0.82 -14.71
C THR A 468 -14.18 -0.60 -14.49
N GLY A 469 -14.70 -1.01 -13.33
CA GLY A 469 -16.10 -0.86 -12.97
C GLY A 469 -16.49 0.59 -12.68
N VAL A 470 -17.77 0.76 -12.35
CA VAL A 470 -18.45 2.04 -12.07
C VAL A 470 -17.67 3.00 -11.15
N THR A 471 -16.97 2.49 -10.14
CA THR A 471 -16.22 3.29 -9.16
C THR A 471 -14.76 3.56 -9.55
N SER A 472 -14.33 3.18 -10.76
CA SER A 472 -12.94 3.34 -11.19
C SER A 472 -12.67 4.70 -11.81
N ILE A 473 -11.54 5.30 -11.45
CA ILE A 473 -11.06 6.55 -12.04
C ILE A 473 -10.27 6.19 -13.30
N ILE A 474 -10.80 6.59 -14.45
CA ILE A 474 -10.10 6.46 -15.74
C ILE A 474 -9.09 7.62 -15.85
N PRO A 475 -7.80 7.36 -16.16
CA PRO A 475 -6.84 8.42 -16.41
C PRO A 475 -7.34 9.33 -17.55
N ALA A 476 -7.37 10.64 -17.31
CA ALA A 476 -7.85 11.63 -18.27
C ALA A 476 -6.96 12.88 -18.34
N SER A 477 -7.15 13.71 -19.37
CA SER A 477 -6.50 15.03 -19.52
C SER A 477 -7.34 16.02 -20.31
N LEU A 478 -7.15 17.32 -20.04
CA LEU A 478 -7.72 18.39 -20.85
C LEU A 478 -6.93 18.64 -22.15
N GLY A 479 -5.64 18.27 -22.18
CA GLY A 479 -4.78 18.40 -23.37
C GLY A 479 -5.24 17.53 -24.53
N GLY A 480 -5.63 16.28 -24.28
CA GLY A 480 -6.20 15.39 -25.32
C GLY A 480 -7.45 15.99 -25.97
N ILE A 481 -8.38 16.51 -25.15
CA ILE A 481 -9.59 17.23 -25.62
C ILE A 481 -9.20 18.44 -26.48
N GLN A 482 -8.22 19.22 -26.03
CA GLN A 482 -7.79 20.43 -26.75
C GLN A 482 -7.16 20.11 -28.11
N GLN A 483 -6.33 19.06 -28.19
CA GLN A 483 -5.64 18.64 -29.41
C GLN A 483 -6.65 18.23 -30.51
N VAL A 484 -7.75 17.55 -30.15
CA VAL A 484 -8.84 17.19 -31.09
C VAL A 484 -9.53 18.40 -31.73
N ALA A 485 -9.51 19.57 -31.09
CA ALA A 485 -10.16 20.76 -31.61
C ALA A 485 -9.52 21.33 -32.89
N ASP A 486 -8.29 20.90 -33.22
CA ASP A 486 -7.58 21.30 -34.44
C ASP A 486 -8.04 20.54 -35.71
N GLY A 487 -8.80 19.45 -35.54
CA GLY A 487 -9.55 18.78 -36.61
C GLY A 487 -8.89 17.50 -37.14
N GLY A 488 -8.76 17.38 -38.47
CA GLY A 488 -8.07 16.24 -39.11
C GLY A 488 -8.75 14.88 -38.92
N SER A 489 -7.95 13.87 -38.58
CA SER A 489 -8.40 12.48 -38.39
C SER A 489 -9.42 12.36 -37.25
N ASN A 490 -9.20 13.11 -36.18
CA ASN A 490 -10.04 13.15 -34.98
C ASN A 490 -11.52 13.53 -35.25
N VAL A 491 -11.84 14.14 -36.39
CA VAL A 491 -13.22 14.57 -36.76
C VAL A 491 -14.23 13.41 -36.81
N ASN A 492 -13.78 12.17 -37.00
CA ASN A 492 -14.65 10.99 -37.06
C ASN A 492 -14.57 10.08 -35.82
N HIS A 493 -13.75 10.45 -34.83
CA HIS A 493 -13.58 9.68 -33.60
C HIS A 493 -14.84 9.77 -32.73
N LYS A 494 -15.08 8.73 -31.92
CA LYS A 494 -16.28 8.56 -31.09
C LYS A 494 -15.94 8.28 -29.62
N GLY A 495 -14.71 7.89 -29.34
CA GLY A 495 -14.14 7.83 -28.01
C GLY A 495 -14.15 9.21 -27.36
N ASN A 496 -14.00 9.24 -26.03
CA ASN A 496 -13.87 10.49 -25.31
C ASN A 496 -12.39 10.91 -25.33
N PRO A 497 -12.02 12.03 -26.00
CA PRO A 497 -10.62 12.42 -26.16
C PRO A 497 -9.95 12.89 -24.87
N ALA A 498 -10.73 13.02 -23.78
CA ALA A 498 -10.16 13.15 -22.44
C ALA A 498 -9.30 11.93 -22.06
N PHE A 499 -9.63 10.73 -22.56
CA PHE A 499 -8.94 9.49 -22.22
C PHE A 499 -7.78 9.14 -23.18
N ASP A 500 -7.55 9.93 -24.22
CA ASP A 500 -6.48 9.68 -25.20
C ASP A 500 -5.11 9.81 -24.55
N THR A 501 -4.18 8.97 -25.01
CA THR A 501 -2.83 8.87 -24.43
C THR A 501 -1.74 9.15 -25.45
N ALA A 502 -2.03 9.04 -26.75
CA ALA A 502 -1.11 9.36 -27.84
C ALA A 502 -1.79 10.20 -28.92
N ASP A 503 -1.00 10.90 -29.73
CA ASP A 503 -1.42 11.55 -30.99
C ASP A 503 -0.41 11.15 -32.08
N PHE A 504 -0.88 10.42 -33.09
CA PHE A 504 -0.11 9.92 -34.22
C PHE A 504 -0.19 10.84 -35.47
N GLY A 505 -0.70 12.06 -35.30
CA GLY A 505 -0.87 13.09 -36.31
C GLY A 505 -2.23 13.06 -37.01
N ASP A 506 -2.62 14.20 -37.56
CA ASP A 506 -3.97 14.49 -38.08
C ASP A 506 -4.08 14.51 -39.62
N THR A 507 -3.02 14.13 -40.34
CA THR A 507 -2.92 14.36 -41.79
C THR A 507 -2.87 13.07 -42.62
N GLY A 508 -3.78 12.96 -43.59
CA GLY A 508 -3.76 11.91 -44.60
C GLY A 508 -4.42 10.61 -44.13
N THR A 509 -3.62 9.65 -43.68
CA THR A 509 -4.06 8.31 -43.22
C THR A 509 -3.55 7.98 -41.82
N SER A 510 -3.13 8.98 -41.05
CA SER A 510 -2.72 8.83 -39.66
C SER A 510 -3.94 8.71 -38.75
N SER A 511 -3.79 7.98 -37.64
CA SER A 511 -4.91 7.60 -36.77
C SER A 511 -5.31 8.65 -35.73
N GLY A 512 -4.75 9.88 -35.77
CA GLY A 512 -5.07 10.95 -34.83
C GLY A 512 -4.74 10.60 -33.38
N ASN A 513 -5.57 11.09 -32.45
CA ASN A 513 -5.48 10.78 -31.04
C ASN A 513 -6.12 9.44 -30.72
N LEU A 514 -5.47 8.64 -29.88
CA LEU A 514 -5.97 7.34 -29.43
C LEU A 514 -5.60 7.09 -27.96
N ARG A 515 -6.40 6.28 -27.27
CA ARG A 515 -6.08 5.69 -25.97
C ARG A 515 -5.39 4.35 -26.17
N VAL A 516 -4.06 4.33 -26.05
CA VAL A 516 -3.24 3.11 -26.23
C VAL A 516 -2.40 2.73 -25.01
N ASP A 517 -2.16 3.66 -24.09
CA ASP A 517 -1.40 3.45 -22.85
C ASP A 517 -2.32 3.18 -21.66
N TYR A 518 -1.98 2.17 -20.86
CA TYR A 518 -2.86 1.70 -19.79
C TYR A 518 -2.13 1.56 -18.45
N VAL A 519 -2.87 1.90 -17.38
CA VAL A 519 -2.57 1.51 -15.99
C VAL A 519 -3.88 0.96 -15.41
N LEU A 520 -3.95 -0.36 -15.27
CA LEU A 520 -5.18 -1.10 -14.96
C LEU A 520 -4.99 -1.94 -13.68
N PRO A 521 -5.38 -1.44 -12.50
CA PRO A 521 -5.34 -2.19 -11.25
C PRO A 521 -6.28 -3.40 -11.27
N SER A 522 -6.04 -4.36 -10.40
CA SER A 522 -6.99 -5.43 -10.10
C SER A 522 -8.20 -4.91 -9.30
N ALA A 523 -9.36 -5.57 -9.41
CA ALA A 523 -10.63 -5.14 -8.82
C ALA A 523 -10.62 -4.99 -7.28
N ASN A 524 -9.63 -5.56 -6.60
CA ASN A 524 -9.39 -5.40 -5.16
C ASN A 524 -8.46 -4.22 -4.80
N LEU A 525 -8.02 -3.43 -5.79
CA LEU A 525 -7.17 -2.25 -5.63
C LEU A 525 -7.93 -0.98 -6.08
N PRO A 526 -8.61 -0.27 -5.17
CA PRO A 526 -9.28 1.00 -5.50
C PRO A 526 -8.28 2.10 -5.89
N VAL A 527 -8.59 2.80 -6.98
CA VAL A 527 -7.88 3.98 -7.48
C VAL A 527 -8.38 5.21 -6.72
N ASN A 528 -7.46 6.03 -6.22
CA ASN A 528 -7.76 7.25 -5.47
C ASN A 528 -7.75 8.51 -6.35
N ASP A 529 -6.89 8.53 -7.37
CA ASP A 529 -6.69 9.59 -8.36
C ASP A 529 -6.02 8.99 -9.62
N ALA A 530 -6.19 9.56 -10.80
CA ALA A 530 -5.53 9.13 -12.05
C ALA A 530 -5.60 10.20 -13.14
N ALA A 531 -4.52 10.36 -13.91
CA ALA A 531 -4.51 11.28 -15.05
C ALA A 531 -3.54 10.86 -16.17
N VAL A 532 -3.71 11.50 -17.32
CA VAL A 532 -2.76 11.52 -18.43
C VAL A 532 -1.98 12.84 -18.35
N PHE A 533 -0.65 12.80 -18.45
CA PHE A 533 0.18 14.00 -18.52
C PHE A 533 0.11 14.62 -19.92
N TRP A 534 -1.00 15.30 -20.21
CA TRP A 534 -1.21 16.11 -21.40
C TRP A 534 -1.72 17.49 -20.97
N PRO A 535 -0.81 18.44 -20.68
CA PRO A 535 -1.19 19.79 -20.29
C PRO A 535 -1.77 20.58 -21.47
N LEU A 536 -2.60 21.59 -21.18
CA LEU A 536 -3.14 22.52 -22.17
C LEU A 536 -2.04 23.41 -22.78
N THR A 537 -2.26 23.92 -23.99
CA THR A 537 -1.36 24.86 -24.70
C THR A 537 -1.02 26.15 -23.92
N THR A 538 -1.84 26.51 -22.94
CA THR A 538 -1.65 27.66 -22.03
C THR A 538 -0.75 27.35 -20.82
N ASP A 539 -0.49 26.07 -20.53
CA ASP A 539 0.34 25.64 -19.41
C ASP A 539 1.85 25.74 -19.77
N PRO A 540 2.72 26.28 -18.89
CA PRO A 540 4.17 26.33 -19.11
C PRO A 540 4.87 24.99 -19.36
N LEU A 541 4.22 23.86 -19.04
CA LEU A 541 4.68 22.49 -19.28
C LEU A 541 4.26 21.94 -20.65
N TYR A 542 3.41 22.63 -21.43
CA TYR A 542 3.05 22.20 -22.80
C TYR A 542 4.26 21.97 -23.71
N ARG A 543 5.35 22.72 -23.51
CA ARG A 543 6.66 22.51 -24.17
C ARG A 543 7.26 21.11 -23.99
N LEU A 544 6.72 20.27 -23.09
CA LEU A 544 7.12 18.89 -22.87
C LEU A 544 6.32 17.89 -23.71
N VAL A 545 5.14 18.24 -24.20
CA VAL A 545 4.32 17.38 -25.08
C VAL A 545 4.29 17.88 -26.51
N GLY A 546 4.28 19.20 -26.71
CA GLY A 546 4.26 19.85 -28.01
C GLY A 546 2.96 19.63 -28.78
N ASP A 547 3.01 20.03 -30.06
CA ASP A 547 1.92 19.88 -31.02
C ASP A 547 2.25 18.67 -31.90
N ARG A 548 1.67 17.50 -31.59
CA ARG A 548 2.13 16.20 -32.10
C ARG A 548 1.80 15.91 -33.58
N GLN A 549 1.20 16.88 -34.27
CA GLN A 549 0.95 16.91 -35.73
C GLN A 549 2.13 16.40 -36.59
N THR A 550 3.39 16.67 -36.18
CA THR A 550 4.59 16.21 -36.88
C THR A 550 5.75 15.93 -35.91
N ALA A 551 6.63 15.00 -36.27
CA ALA A 551 7.81 14.64 -35.46
C ALA A 551 8.73 15.83 -35.11
N ASP A 552 8.81 16.87 -35.96
CA ASP A 552 9.58 18.09 -35.69
C ASP A 552 8.98 18.95 -34.54
N ASN A 553 7.67 18.79 -34.28
CA ASN A 553 6.92 19.49 -33.23
C ASN A 553 6.70 18.63 -31.97
N THR A 554 7.17 17.38 -31.94
CA THR A 554 7.05 16.43 -30.82
C THR A 554 8.33 16.43 -29.95
N PRO A 555 8.46 17.27 -28.91
CA PRO A 555 9.70 17.48 -28.14
C PRO A 555 10.14 16.30 -27.26
N THR A 556 9.29 15.29 -27.04
CA THR A 556 9.55 14.22 -26.06
C THR A 556 9.12 12.85 -26.59
N SER A 557 7.82 12.69 -26.81
CA SER A 557 7.15 11.47 -27.25
C SER A 557 5.76 11.85 -27.81
N ASP A 558 5.33 11.12 -28.82
CA ASP A 558 3.97 11.08 -29.37
C ASP A 558 2.95 10.49 -28.38
N HIS A 559 3.43 9.72 -27.39
CA HIS A 559 2.67 9.28 -26.23
C HIS A 559 2.83 10.21 -25.01
N SER A 560 1.82 10.20 -24.14
CA SER A 560 1.77 10.88 -22.85
C SER A 560 1.99 9.89 -21.71
N LEU A 561 2.58 10.36 -20.60
CA LEU A 561 2.72 9.54 -19.39
C LEU A 561 1.35 9.35 -18.72
N VAL A 562 0.93 8.10 -18.53
CA VAL A 562 -0.34 7.74 -17.87
C VAL A 562 -0.06 7.24 -16.46
N TRP A 563 -0.82 7.70 -15.46
CA TRP A 563 -0.64 7.29 -14.07
C TRP A 563 -1.95 7.10 -13.31
N ALA A 564 -1.90 6.25 -12.29
CA ALA A 564 -2.97 6.04 -11.31
C ALA A 564 -2.38 5.90 -9.90
N ASP A 565 -3.00 6.59 -8.94
CA ASP A 565 -2.72 6.50 -7.52
C ASP A 565 -3.53 5.37 -6.90
N ILE A 566 -2.88 4.23 -6.75
CA ILE A 566 -3.52 2.97 -6.34
C ILE A 566 -3.25 2.76 -4.86
N ALA A 567 -4.31 2.70 -4.05
CA ALA A 567 -4.14 2.59 -2.61
C ALA A 567 -4.12 1.13 -2.14
N ILE A 568 -2.95 0.76 -1.58
CA ILE A 568 -2.51 -0.59 -1.25
C ILE A 568 -2.33 -0.70 0.28
N GLY A 569 -2.58 -1.88 0.84
CA GLY A 569 -2.67 -2.08 2.28
C GLY A 569 -4.08 -1.92 2.85
N ASP A 570 -4.31 -2.54 4.00
CA ASP A 570 -5.51 -2.33 4.80
C ASP A 570 -5.66 -0.83 5.19
N ARG A 571 -6.84 -0.28 4.87
CA ARG A 571 -7.18 1.16 4.97
C ARG A 571 -7.79 1.55 6.32
N SER A 572 -8.00 0.59 7.23
CA SER A 572 -8.50 0.86 8.58
C SER A 572 -7.57 1.84 9.30
N PRO A 573 -8.08 2.75 10.15
CA PRO A 573 -7.20 3.56 11.00
C PRO A 573 -6.32 2.67 11.88
N ARG A 574 -5.10 3.11 12.20
CA ARG A 574 -4.29 2.42 13.22
C ARG A 574 -4.78 2.79 14.60
N THR A 575 -4.98 1.82 15.47
CA THR A 575 -5.48 2.07 16.83
C THR A 575 -4.32 2.14 17.81
N THR A 576 -4.09 3.30 18.44
CA THR A 576 -3.04 3.53 19.45
C THR A 576 -3.62 3.78 20.84
N VAL A 577 -2.98 3.27 21.90
CA VAL A 577 -3.38 3.55 23.29
C VAL A 577 -2.74 4.85 23.77
N LYS A 578 -3.55 5.90 23.95
CA LYS A 578 -3.10 7.19 24.52
C LYS A 578 -2.94 7.14 26.04
N ASN A 579 -3.86 6.47 26.73
CA ASN A 579 -3.87 6.39 28.18
C ASN A 579 -4.59 5.13 28.66
N ILE A 580 -4.16 4.63 29.82
CA ILE A 580 -4.71 3.45 30.50
C ILE A 580 -5.05 3.80 31.95
N ASN A 581 -6.31 3.65 32.33
CA ASN A 581 -6.82 3.93 33.68
C ASN A 581 -7.16 2.60 34.37
N PHE A 582 -6.63 2.32 35.55
CA PHE A 582 -7.08 1.17 36.36
C PHE A 582 -8.46 1.45 36.96
N ILE A 583 -9.43 0.56 36.74
CA ILE A 583 -10.83 0.74 37.18
C ILE A 583 -11.30 -0.31 38.21
N GLY A 584 -10.45 -1.25 38.61
CA GLY A 584 -10.69 -2.14 39.74
C GLY A 584 -10.13 -3.55 39.56
N GLN A 585 -10.23 -4.34 40.63
CA GLN A 585 -9.89 -5.76 40.63
C GLN A 585 -10.92 -6.59 41.39
N ALA A 586 -10.98 -7.87 41.06
CA ALA A 586 -11.63 -8.92 41.84
C ALA A 586 -10.62 -10.04 42.12
N THR A 587 -10.61 -10.58 43.35
CA THR A 587 -9.71 -11.65 43.78
C THR A 587 -10.47 -12.73 44.54
N TYR A 588 -10.13 -14.00 44.27
CA TYR A 588 -10.76 -15.16 44.87
C TYR A 588 -9.70 -16.21 45.25
N PRO A 589 -9.72 -16.74 46.50
CA PRO A 589 -8.84 -17.84 46.87
C PRO A 589 -9.04 -19.05 45.95
N THR A 590 -7.95 -19.72 45.57
CA THR A 590 -8.02 -20.93 44.75
C THR A 590 -8.99 -21.96 45.35
N GLY A 591 -9.89 -22.48 44.52
CA GLY A 591 -10.91 -23.44 44.93
C GLY A 591 -12.17 -22.84 45.56
N SER A 592 -12.28 -21.51 45.72
CA SER A 592 -13.48 -20.89 46.29
C SER A 592 -14.65 -20.75 45.31
N ILE A 593 -14.42 -20.92 44.01
CA ILE A 593 -15.45 -20.84 42.96
C ILE A 593 -15.62 -22.24 42.32
N THR A 594 -16.87 -22.68 42.22
CA THR A 594 -17.26 -23.86 41.43
C THR A 594 -18.44 -23.53 40.52
N VAL A 595 -18.43 -24.08 39.31
CA VAL A 595 -19.52 -23.97 38.32
C VAL A 595 -19.82 -25.36 37.78
N GLU A 596 -21.08 -25.77 37.80
CA GLU A 596 -21.53 -27.12 37.39
C GLU A 596 -20.73 -28.28 38.06
N GLY A 597 -20.28 -28.08 39.30
CA GLY A 597 -19.45 -29.04 40.05
C GLY A 597 -17.96 -29.03 39.69
N THR A 598 -17.55 -28.25 38.69
CA THR A 598 -16.16 -28.07 38.27
C THR A 598 -15.54 -26.88 39.03
N GLN A 599 -14.33 -27.05 39.58
CA GLN A 599 -13.56 -25.95 40.17
C GLN A 599 -13.14 -24.95 39.09
N VAL A 600 -13.26 -23.66 39.37
CA VAL A 600 -12.67 -22.59 38.56
C VAL A 600 -11.23 -22.31 39.01
N GLY A 601 -10.35 -22.16 38.03
CA GLY A 601 -8.91 -21.95 38.12
C GLY A 601 -8.30 -22.11 36.74
N GLY A 602 -6.99 -21.93 36.59
CA GLY A 602 -6.31 -22.13 35.31
C GLY A 602 -6.56 -21.02 34.27
N LEU A 603 -6.93 -19.79 34.63
CA LEU A 603 -7.41 -18.81 33.66
C LEU A 603 -6.28 -18.17 32.83
N SER A 604 -5.72 -18.93 31.89
CA SER A 604 -4.61 -18.56 31.00
C SER A 604 -5.02 -17.60 29.88
N GLY A 605 -6.25 -17.69 29.37
CA GLY A 605 -6.76 -16.83 28.29
C GLY A 605 -8.21 -16.38 28.47
N ILE A 606 -8.61 -15.28 27.83
CA ILE A 606 -10.00 -14.78 27.86
C ILE A 606 -10.39 -14.08 26.54
N THR A 607 -11.66 -14.21 26.14
CA THR A 607 -12.23 -13.52 24.97
C THR A 607 -13.64 -13.01 25.27
N TYR A 608 -14.05 -11.90 24.63
CA TYR A 608 -15.34 -11.24 24.84
C TYR A 608 -16.30 -11.45 23.68
N ASP A 609 -17.53 -11.87 24.01
CA ASP A 609 -18.67 -12.00 23.13
C ASP A 609 -19.54 -10.74 23.24
N GLN A 610 -19.20 -9.73 22.44
CA GLN A 610 -19.91 -8.45 22.41
C GLN A 610 -21.41 -8.60 22.09
N ILE A 611 -21.78 -9.55 21.22
CA ILE A 611 -23.17 -9.79 20.80
C ILE A 611 -24.02 -10.24 22.00
N ASN A 612 -23.44 -11.06 22.89
CA ASN A 612 -24.13 -11.62 24.04
C ASN A 612 -23.72 -10.97 25.38
N ASN A 613 -22.87 -9.95 25.36
CA ASN A 613 -22.26 -9.28 26.53
C ASN A 613 -21.76 -10.27 27.60
N ARG A 614 -20.96 -11.26 27.19
CA ARG A 614 -20.36 -12.26 28.09
C ARG A 614 -18.93 -12.58 27.68
N TYR A 615 -18.22 -13.31 28.52
CA TYR A 615 -16.84 -13.70 28.29
C TYR A 615 -16.69 -15.22 28.30
N TYR A 616 -15.66 -15.69 27.61
CA TYR A 616 -15.20 -17.07 27.66
C TYR A 616 -13.73 -17.07 28.09
N SER A 617 -13.38 -17.84 29.11
CA SER A 617 -11.99 -17.94 29.59
C SER A 617 -11.57 -19.39 29.63
N ILE A 618 -10.45 -19.69 28.96
CA ILE A 618 -9.89 -21.03 28.84
C ILE A 618 -9.21 -21.43 30.15
N SER A 619 -9.23 -22.73 30.45
CA SER A 619 -8.51 -23.32 31.56
C SER A 619 -7.24 -23.99 31.04
N ASP A 620 -6.06 -23.51 31.45
CA ASP A 620 -4.87 -24.35 31.56
C ASP A 620 -5.18 -25.44 32.59
N ASP A 621 -5.60 -26.59 32.07
CA ASP A 621 -5.72 -27.85 32.77
C ASP A 621 -5.52 -28.93 31.71
N ARG A 622 -4.41 -29.66 31.81
CA ARG A 622 -3.99 -30.76 30.91
C ARG A 622 -4.91 -31.99 30.98
N SER A 623 -6.21 -31.81 31.21
CA SER A 623 -7.19 -32.83 31.58
C SER A 623 -6.79 -33.62 32.85
N ASP A 624 -6.06 -33.02 33.79
CA ASP A 624 -5.51 -33.67 34.98
C ASP A 624 -6.32 -33.41 36.26
N LYS A 625 -6.94 -32.23 36.42
CA LYS A 625 -7.90 -31.97 37.51
C LYS A 625 -9.32 -32.28 37.06
N ASN A 626 -9.71 -31.73 35.92
CA ASN A 626 -10.97 -32.00 35.21
C ASN A 626 -10.70 -31.96 33.70
N PRO A 627 -11.57 -32.52 32.83
CA PRO A 627 -11.41 -32.40 31.38
C PRO A 627 -11.13 -30.97 30.93
N ALA A 628 -10.18 -30.80 29.99
CA ALA A 628 -9.84 -29.51 29.39
C ALA A 628 -11.09 -28.77 28.91
N ARG A 629 -11.17 -27.45 29.14
CA ARG A 629 -12.43 -26.70 29.14
C ARG A 629 -12.21 -25.20 29.08
N PHE A 630 -13.24 -24.47 28.68
CA PHE A 630 -13.37 -23.04 28.99
C PHE A 630 -14.63 -22.78 29.83
N TYR A 631 -14.60 -21.72 30.63
CA TYR A 631 -15.72 -21.25 31.43
C TYR A 631 -16.44 -20.11 30.72
N THR A 632 -17.78 -20.06 30.85
CA THR A 632 -18.56 -18.88 30.51
C THR A 632 -18.72 -18.01 31.75
N LEU A 633 -18.37 -16.74 31.66
CA LEU A 633 -18.52 -15.78 32.76
C LEU A 633 -19.09 -14.43 32.29
N ASN A 634 -19.66 -13.68 33.24
CA ASN A 634 -20.15 -12.33 33.04
C ASN A 634 -19.34 -11.40 33.95
N ILE A 635 -18.90 -10.26 33.40
CA ILE A 635 -18.11 -9.25 34.10
C ILE A 635 -18.85 -7.93 33.98
N ASN A 636 -19.48 -7.50 35.07
CA ASN A 636 -20.28 -6.29 35.08
C ASN A 636 -19.40 -5.05 35.28
N LEU A 637 -19.21 -4.28 34.20
CA LEU A 637 -18.51 -2.99 34.19
C LEU A 637 -19.47 -1.79 34.00
N SER A 638 -20.79 -1.98 34.17
CA SER A 638 -21.79 -0.93 33.88
C SER A 638 -21.72 0.29 34.82
N SER A 639 -20.97 0.21 35.92
CA SER A 639 -20.66 1.33 36.82
C SER A 639 -19.42 2.13 36.41
N GLY A 640 -18.68 1.70 35.38
CA GLY A 640 -17.35 2.24 35.05
C GLY A 640 -16.23 1.71 35.96
N SER A 641 -16.51 0.69 36.78
CA SER A 641 -15.55 0.09 37.73
C SER A 641 -15.76 -1.41 37.86
N LEU A 642 -14.72 -2.14 38.29
CA LEU A 642 -14.79 -3.57 38.58
C LEU A 642 -14.87 -3.84 40.10
N SER A 643 -15.67 -4.83 40.48
CA SER A 643 -15.76 -5.35 41.85
C SER A 643 -16.06 -6.85 41.88
N SER A 644 -15.70 -7.54 42.96
CA SER A 644 -15.92 -8.99 43.11
C SER A 644 -17.40 -9.43 43.13
N SER A 645 -18.35 -8.52 43.32
CA SER A 645 -19.78 -8.82 43.16
C SER A 645 -20.27 -8.70 41.71
N GLY A 646 -19.44 -8.17 40.81
CA GLY A 646 -19.72 -8.02 39.39
C GLY A 646 -19.28 -9.21 38.52
N ILE A 647 -18.59 -10.21 39.09
CA ILE A 647 -18.16 -11.42 38.40
C ILE A 647 -19.16 -12.56 38.66
N ASN A 648 -19.60 -13.24 37.61
CA ASN A 648 -20.44 -14.43 37.73
C ASN A 648 -20.08 -15.49 36.67
N PHE A 649 -19.52 -16.62 37.12
CA PHE A 649 -19.29 -17.81 36.29
C PHE A 649 -20.62 -18.56 36.13
N SER A 650 -21.06 -18.73 34.88
CA SER A 650 -22.42 -19.19 34.56
C SER A 650 -22.49 -20.50 33.75
N GLY A 651 -21.35 -21.07 33.35
CA GLY A 651 -21.30 -22.40 32.75
C GLY A 651 -19.89 -22.86 32.42
N VAL A 652 -19.76 -24.12 32.01
CA VAL A 652 -18.49 -24.75 31.59
C VAL A 652 -18.68 -25.50 30.28
N THR A 653 -17.69 -25.45 29.38
CA THR A 653 -17.70 -26.18 28.11
C THR A 653 -16.43 -27.02 27.99
N THR A 654 -16.59 -28.34 28.04
CA THR A 654 -15.50 -29.30 27.85
C THR A 654 -15.03 -29.33 26.39
N LEU A 655 -13.73 -29.28 26.17
CA LEU A 655 -13.12 -29.48 24.86
C LEU A 655 -13.16 -30.95 24.46
N LEU A 656 -13.70 -31.19 23.27
CA LEU A 656 -13.83 -32.51 22.65
C LEU A 656 -13.03 -32.53 21.35
N ASN A 657 -12.28 -33.60 21.12
CA ASN A 657 -11.58 -33.82 19.86
C ASN A 657 -12.56 -34.03 18.69
N GLN A 658 -12.03 -34.20 17.47
CA GLN A 658 -12.86 -34.39 16.27
C GLN A 658 -13.85 -35.57 16.37
N ASN A 659 -13.52 -36.60 17.18
CA ASN A 659 -14.38 -37.77 17.43
C ASN A 659 -15.44 -37.53 18.53
N GLY A 660 -15.53 -36.32 19.08
CA GLY A 660 -16.48 -35.96 20.14
C GLY A 660 -16.13 -36.55 21.51
N GLN A 661 -14.87 -36.93 21.73
CA GLN A 661 -14.39 -37.42 23.03
C GLN A 661 -13.59 -36.32 23.75
N PRO A 662 -13.67 -36.21 25.08
CA PRO A 662 -12.76 -35.35 25.84
C PRO A 662 -11.30 -35.71 25.55
N PHE A 663 -10.42 -34.71 25.56
CA PHE A 663 -8.99 -34.95 25.45
C PHE A 663 -8.47 -35.69 26.68
N ALA A 664 -7.57 -36.65 26.46
CA ALA A 664 -6.97 -37.43 27.54
C ALA A 664 -5.95 -36.60 28.33
N ILE A 665 -5.68 -37.03 29.56
CA ILE A 665 -4.71 -36.42 30.47
C ILE A 665 -3.32 -36.28 29.79
N ASN A 666 -2.74 -35.08 29.84
CA ASN A 666 -1.48 -34.69 29.17
C ASN A 666 -1.45 -34.92 27.64
N THR A 667 -2.58 -34.74 26.93
CA THR A 667 -2.59 -34.76 25.44
C THR A 667 -2.84 -33.39 24.80
N LEU A 668 -3.04 -32.38 25.64
CA LEU A 668 -3.11 -30.96 25.30
C LEU A 668 -2.79 -30.15 26.55
N ASP A 669 -2.57 -28.87 26.32
CA ASP A 669 -2.14 -27.86 27.30
C ASP A 669 -2.67 -26.51 26.82
N PRO A 670 -3.91 -26.09 27.22
CA PRO A 670 -4.63 -25.01 26.55
C PRO A 670 -4.35 -23.63 27.17
N GLU A 671 -3.93 -22.67 26.33
CA GLU A 671 -3.51 -21.34 26.81
C GLU A 671 -4.34 -20.18 26.28
N GLY A 672 -4.35 -19.96 24.95
CA GLY A 672 -5.04 -18.84 24.32
C GLY A 672 -6.46 -19.18 23.89
N ILE A 673 -7.36 -18.18 23.86
CA ILE A 673 -8.73 -18.33 23.32
C ILE A 673 -9.17 -17.07 22.54
N GLY A 674 -9.62 -17.26 21.31
CA GLY A 674 -10.13 -16.18 20.43
C GLY A 674 -11.48 -16.52 19.81
N LEU A 675 -12.49 -15.67 20.03
CA LEU A 675 -13.84 -15.83 19.47
C LEU A 675 -13.92 -15.38 18.00
N THR A 676 -14.57 -16.18 17.15
CA THR A 676 -14.86 -15.83 15.75
C THR A 676 -16.26 -15.22 15.59
N SER A 677 -16.45 -14.45 14.51
CA SER A 677 -17.78 -13.97 14.08
C SER A 677 -18.78 -15.11 13.79
N ASN A 678 -18.29 -16.29 13.43
CA ASN A 678 -19.10 -17.50 13.20
C ASN A 678 -19.51 -18.24 14.49
N ARG A 679 -19.25 -17.67 15.68
CA ARG A 679 -19.53 -18.27 16.99
C ARG A 679 -18.81 -19.61 17.18
N THR A 680 -17.58 -19.68 16.68
CA THR A 680 -16.57 -20.70 17.02
C THR A 680 -15.47 -20.04 17.85
N VAL A 681 -14.64 -20.82 18.53
CA VAL A 681 -13.44 -20.31 19.22
C VAL A 681 -12.21 -21.01 18.69
N PHE A 682 -11.16 -20.24 18.39
CA PHE A 682 -9.82 -20.79 18.26
C PHE A 682 -9.20 -20.90 19.66
N ILE A 683 -8.53 -22.02 19.91
CA ILE A 683 -7.78 -22.28 21.14
C ILE A 683 -6.38 -22.73 20.74
N SER A 684 -5.35 -22.09 21.31
CA SER A 684 -3.98 -22.59 21.19
C SER A 684 -3.74 -23.69 22.22
N SER A 685 -2.82 -24.58 21.90
CA SER A 685 -2.17 -25.40 22.89
C SER A 685 -0.67 -25.34 22.71
N GLU A 686 0.04 -25.18 23.83
CA GLU A 686 1.48 -25.02 23.90
C GLU A 686 2.21 -26.35 23.59
N GLY A 687 1.51 -27.48 23.72
CA GLY A 687 1.99 -28.83 23.42
C GLY A 687 2.44 -29.53 24.70
N GLU A 688 3.47 -30.35 24.61
CA GLU A 688 4.22 -30.79 25.78
C GLU A 688 5.61 -31.27 25.36
N VAL A 689 6.67 -30.94 26.09
CA VAL A 689 8.04 -31.32 25.73
C VAL A 689 8.81 -31.85 26.95
N SER A 690 8.29 -32.95 27.52
CA SER A 690 8.83 -33.62 28.70
C SER A 690 9.40 -35.02 28.36
N PRO A 691 10.50 -35.13 27.58
CA PRO A 691 11.03 -36.42 27.11
C PRO A 691 11.46 -37.36 28.24
N ASN A 692 11.89 -36.80 29.39
CA ASN A 692 12.18 -37.56 30.61
C ASN A 692 10.98 -38.36 31.14
N LEU A 693 9.75 -38.01 30.75
CA LEU A 693 8.51 -38.71 31.08
C LEU A 693 8.03 -39.66 29.95
N GLY A 694 8.86 -39.85 28.92
CA GLY A 694 8.66 -40.76 27.80
C GLY A 694 8.05 -40.10 26.55
N ALA A 695 8.21 -40.76 25.39
CA ALA A 695 7.72 -40.29 24.08
C ALA A 695 6.25 -39.79 24.05
N ALA A 696 5.37 -40.34 24.90
CA ALA A 696 3.96 -39.93 24.98
C ALA A 696 3.75 -38.52 25.57
N ARG A 697 4.77 -37.95 26.21
CA ARG A 697 4.82 -36.60 26.80
C ARG A 697 5.65 -35.63 25.93
N VAL A 698 5.76 -35.95 24.64
CA VAL A 698 6.28 -35.07 23.58
C VAL A 698 5.16 -34.85 22.57
N GLN A 699 4.31 -33.86 22.86
CA GLN A 699 3.15 -33.48 22.05
C GLN A 699 3.44 -32.17 21.30
N SER A 700 2.96 -32.08 20.06
CA SER A 700 3.13 -30.86 19.26
C SER A 700 2.13 -29.78 19.68
N PRO A 701 2.52 -28.48 19.62
CA PRO A 701 1.58 -27.39 19.79
C PRO A 701 0.52 -27.40 18.68
N PHE A 702 -0.62 -26.76 18.93
CA PHE A 702 -1.65 -26.55 17.91
C PHE A 702 -2.35 -25.20 18.03
N VAL A 703 -3.04 -24.80 16.96
CA VAL A 703 -4.13 -23.81 17.04
C VAL A 703 -5.36 -24.47 16.39
N ASN A 704 -6.37 -24.75 17.20
CA ASN A 704 -7.53 -25.56 16.82
C ASN A 704 -8.82 -24.75 16.94
N GLU A 705 -9.73 -24.93 15.98
CA GLU A 705 -11.05 -24.31 15.98
C GLU A 705 -12.08 -25.25 16.62
N PHE A 706 -12.88 -24.74 17.55
CA PHE A 706 -13.90 -25.49 18.30
C PHE A 706 -15.27 -24.83 18.20
N ALA A 707 -16.33 -25.63 18.16
CA ALA A 707 -17.71 -25.16 18.24
C ALA A 707 -18.01 -24.63 19.65
N LEU A 708 -18.39 -23.35 19.77
CA LEU A 708 -18.57 -22.67 21.05
C LEU A 708 -19.59 -23.33 21.99
N LEU A 709 -20.64 -23.96 21.46
CA LEU A 709 -21.71 -24.56 22.27
C LEU A 709 -21.47 -26.02 22.69
N SER A 710 -20.65 -26.77 21.94
CA SER A 710 -20.43 -28.20 22.17
C SER A 710 -18.99 -28.54 22.53
N GLY A 711 -18.07 -27.58 22.44
CA GLY A 711 -16.63 -27.76 22.62
C GLY A 711 -15.99 -28.72 21.61
N ARG A 712 -16.69 -29.14 20.55
CA ARG A 712 -16.16 -30.09 19.57
C ARG A 712 -15.22 -29.40 18.58
N GLN A 713 -14.03 -29.97 18.41
CA GLN A 713 -13.06 -29.56 17.40
C GLN A 713 -13.65 -29.66 15.98
N LEU A 714 -13.56 -28.57 15.24
CA LEU A 714 -14.03 -28.40 13.87
C LEU A 714 -12.89 -28.48 12.86
N ARG A 715 -11.76 -27.83 13.16
CA ARG A 715 -10.60 -27.67 12.28
C ARG A 715 -9.31 -27.55 13.08
N GLN A 716 -8.19 -27.83 12.44
CA GLN A 716 -6.83 -27.56 12.94
C GLN A 716 -6.12 -26.66 11.93
N LEU A 717 -5.41 -25.62 12.41
CA LEU A 717 -4.50 -24.85 11.58
C LEU A 717 -3.14 -25.57 11.47
N PRO A 718 -2.46 -25.53 10.31
CA PRO A 718 -1.19 -26.21 10.11
C PRO A 718 -0.05 -25.44 10.80
N VAL A 719 0.60 -26.09 11.77
CA VAL A 719 1.76 -25.54 12.48
C VAL A 719 3.03 -25.73 11.63
N PRO A 720 3.85 -24.67 11.38
CA PRO A 720 5.09 -24.82 10.64
C PRO A 720 6.08 -25.77 11.33
N SER A 721 6.79 -26.58 10.56
CA SER A 721 7.63 -27.67 11.09
C SER A 721 8.71 -27.22 12.08
N LYS A 722 9.19 -25.98 11.98
CA LYS A 722 10.19 -25.39 12.88
C LYS A 722 9.72 -25.24 14.34
N PHE A 723 8.40 -25.24 14.59
CA PHE A 723 7.80 -25.18 15.93
C PHE A 723 7.59 -26.57 16.53
N LEU A 724 7.56 -27.64 15.72
CA LEU A 724 7.33 -29.00 16.20
C LEU A 724 8.53 -29.48 17.04
N PRO A 725 8.32 -30.03 18.25
CA PRO A 725 9.41 -30.45 19.11
C PRO A 725 10.20 -31.61 18.50
N VAL A 726 11.52 -31.46 18.43
CA VAL A 726 12.46 -32.50 18.00
C VAL A 726 13.33 -32.87 19.19
N VAL A 727 13.27 -34.15 19.59
CA VAL A 727 14.10 -34.70 20.66
C VAL A 727 15.12 -35.65 20.05
N GLN A 728 16.39 -35.44 20.37
CA GLN A 728 17.48 -36.32 19.99
C GLN A 728 17.70 -37.40 21.06
N ASP A 729 17.58 -38.66 20.66
CA ASP A 729 18.13 -39.81 21.40
C ASP A 729 19.64 -39.56 21.64
N THR A 730 19.97 -39.27 22.89
CA THR A 730 21.32 -38.86 23.32
C THR A 730 22.00 -39.98 24.11
N ASN A 731 21.22 -40.90 24.69
CA ASN A 731 21.73 -42.06 25.42
C ASN A 731 21.90 -43.31 24.51
N ASN A 732 21.47 -43.24 23.24
CA ASN A 732 21.48 -44.27 22.20
C ASN A 732 20.65 -45.53 22.51
N ASN A 733 19.54 -45.40 23.25
CA ASN A 733 18.66 -46.53 23.58
C ASN A 733 17.49 -46.75 22.57
N GLN A 734 17.32 -45.85 21.59
CA GLN A 734 16.25 -45.83 20.57
C GLN A 734 14.83 -45.56 21.09
N ILE A 735 14.70 -44.98 22.28
CA ILE A 735 13.43 -44.68 22.98
C ILE A 735 13.54 -43.27 23.57
N VAL A 736 12.60 -42.38 23.27
CA VAL A 736 12.59 -41.05 23.91
C VAL A 736 12.33 -41.21 25.42
N ASP A 737 13.36 -40.97 26.24
CA ASP A 737 13.31 -41.12 27.70
C ASP A 737 14.28 -40.20 28.49
N THR A 738 14.66 -40.59 29.72
CA THR A 738 15.55 -39.81 30.58
C THR A 738 16.99 -39.85 30.08
N GLY A 739 17.47 -38.71 29.61
CA GLY A 739 18.83 -38.52 29.07
C GLY A 739 18.83 -37.83 27.70
N ASP A 740 17.67 -37.76 27.06
CA ASP A 740 17.51 -37.17 25.73
C ASP A 740 17.33 -35.65 25.74
N THR A 741 17.73 -35.05 24.63
CA THR A 741 17.88 -33.59 24.52
C THR A 741 16.92 -33.04 23.47
N PRO A 742 16.02 -32.10 23.81
CA PRO A 742 15.32 -31.29 22.82
C PRO A 742 16.33 -30.47 21.99
N THR A 743 16.26 -30.57 20.66
CA THR A 743 17.21 -29.92 19.73
C THR A 743 16.57 -28.86 18.83
N ALA A 744 15.26 -28.92 18.62
CA ALA A 744 14.50 -27.94 17.84
C ALA A 744 13.03 -27.91 18.29
N GLY A 745 12.31 -26.88 17.87
CA GLY A 745 10.89 -26.71 18.17
C GLY A 745 10.63 -25.90 19.44
N VAL A 746 9.37 -25.96 19.89
CA VAL A 746 8.93 -25.34 21.14
C VAL A 746 9.59 -25.98 22.37
N ARG A 747 9.47 -25.29 23.50
CA ARG A 747 9.89 -25.73 24.83
C ARG A 747 8.64 -26.01 25.66
N ASN A 748 8.74 -26.85 26.68
CA ASN A 748 7.65 -27.10 27.61
C ASN A 748 7.37 -25.87 28.48
N ASN A 749 6.10 -25.52 28.66
CA ASN A 749 5.55 -24.39 29.42
C ASN A 749 6.11 -23.02 29.00
N LEU A 750 6.32 -22.83 27.69
CA LEU A 750 7.08 -21.73 27.08
C LEU A 750 6.72 -21.55 25.57
N ALA A 751 5.55 -22.01 25.13
CA ALA A 751 5.16 -22.20 23.74
C ALA A 751 3.93 -21.37 23.33
N PHE A 752 2.92 -21.93 22.66
CA PHE A 752 1.79 -21.17 22.08
C PHE A 752 0.78 -20.66 23.13
N GLU A 753 1.19 -19.65 23.90
CA GLU A 753 0.43 -19.07 25.01
C GLU A 753 -0.87 -18.38 24.61
N ASN A 754 -0.97 -17.88 23.37
CA ASN A 754 -1.99 -16.90 23.02
C ASN A 754 -2.68 -17.13 21.67
N VAL A 755 -3.89 -16.57 21.56
CA VAL A 755 -4.66 -16.49 20.33
C VAL A 755 -5.40 -15.16 20.28
N THR A 756 -5.14 -14.37 19.25
CA THR A 756 -5.94 -13.17 18.96
C THR A 756 -6.30 -13.08 17.49
N ILE A 757 -7.42 -12.41 17.19
CA ILE A 757 -8.02 -12.33 15.86
C ILE A 757 -8.21 -10.84 15.54
N THR A 758 -7.89 -10.42 14.31
CA THR A 758 -8.09 -9.03 13.88
C THR A 758 -9.58 -8.63 13.91
N PRO A 759 -9.91 -7.36 14.15
CA PRO A 759 -11.30 -6.88 14.15
C PRO A 759 -12.14 -7.26 12.91
N ASP A 760 -11.51 -7.37 11.73
CA ASP A 760 -12.15 -7.83 10.48
C ASP A 760 -12.31 -9.35 10.34
N GLY A 761 -11.78 -10.14 11.28
CA GLY A 761 -11.82 -11.60 11.28
C GLY A 761 -10.93 -12.28 10.23
N LYS A 762 -10.06 -11.56 9.51
CA LYS A 762 -9.22 -12.14 8.44
C LYS A 762 -7.93 -12.78 8.94
N PHE A 763 -7.32 -12.27 9.99
CA PHE A 763 -6.04 -12.76 10.49
C PHE A 763 -6.12 -13.25 11.93
N LEU A 764 -5.35 -14.29 12.24
CA LEU A 764 -5.14 -14.80 13.59
C LEU A 764 -3.65 -14.73 13.92
N PHE A 765 -3.33 -14.29 15.12
CA PHE A 765 -1.98 -14.30 15.67
C PHE A 765 -1.90 -15.26 16.86
N THR A 766 -0.78 -15.95 16.95
CA THR A 766 -0.31 -16.70 18.13
C THR A 766 1.19 -16.43 18.29
N ALA A 767 1.76 -16.62 19.46
CA ALA A 767 3.20 -16.43 19.67
C ALA A 767 3.76 -17.44 20.66
N THR A 768 5.08 -17.66 20.60
CA THR A 768 5.80 -18.46 21.59
C THR A 768 6.08 -17.62 22.84
N GLU A 769 5.96 -18.14 24.06
CA GLU A 769 6.33 -17.38 25.28
C GLU A 769 7.81 -16.94 25.22
N ASN A 770 8.65 -17.85 24.74
CA ASN A 770 10.10 -17.73 24.69
C ASN A 770 10.68 -18.18 23.33
N ALA A 771 11.99 -18.05 23.15
CA ALA A 771 12.68 -18.54 21.96
C ALA A 771 12.56 -20.06 21.79
N LEU A 772 12.29 -20.50 20.56
CA LEU A 772 12.42 -21.90 20.15
C LEU A 772 13.82 -22.43 20.50
N VAL A 773 13.94 -23.75 20.66
CA VAL A 773 15.21 -24.39 21.07
C VAL A 773 16.39 -23.97 20.18
N GLN A 774 16.17 -23.87 18.87
CA GLN A 774 17.16 -23.47 17.88
C GLN A 774 17.40 -21.95 17.75
N ASP A 775 16.58 -21.10 18.36
CA ASP A 775 16.60 -19.64 18.17
C ASP A 775 17.37 -18.87 19.24
N GLY A 776 17.57 -19.46 20.42
CA GLY A 776 18.30 -18.85 21.52
C GLY A 776 17.99 -19.45 22.90
N PRO A 777 18.62 -18.91 23.96
CA PRO A 777 18.23 -19.20 25.33
C PRO A 777 16.84 -18.63 25.65
N ILE A 778 16.26 -19.11 26.74
CA ILE A 778 15.11 -18.47 27.39
C ILE A 778 15.54 -17.15 28.07
N ALA A 779 14.58 -16.34 28.51
CA ALA A 779 14.86 -15.13 29.27
C ALA A 779 15.65 -15.43 30.57
N THR A 780 16.50 -14.48 30.94
CA THR A 780 17.35 -14.51 32.15
C THR A 780 17.34 -13.13 32.80
N THR A 781 17.91 -12.97 34.00
CA THR A 781 18.01 -11.66 34.66
C THR A 781 18.85 -10.63 33.90
N ASN A 782 19.66 -11.05 32.93
CA ASN A 782 20.56 -10.18 32.15
C ASN A 782 20.13 -10.00 30.69
N ASN A 783 19.37 -10.95 30.13
CA ASN A 783 19.00 -10.96 28.71
C ASN A 783 17.55 -11.43 28.55
N GLY A 784 16.80 -10.76 27.68
CA GLY A 784 15.51 -11.25 27.20
C GLY A 784 15.62 -12.39 26.19
N SER A 785 14.48 -12.74 25.61
CA SER A 785 14.28 -13.91 24.74
C SER A 785 13.76 -13.50 23.36
N ARG A 786 14.00 -14.34 22.35
CA ARG A 786 13.55 -14.13 20.96
C ARG A 786 12.29 -14.93 20.66
N SER A 787 11.16 -14.49 21.19
CA SER A 787 9.84 -15.05 20.86
C SER A 787 9.53 -14.88 19.37
N ARG A 788 8.73 -15.80 18.81
CA ARG A 788 8.16 -15.68 17.46
C ARG A 788 6.66 -15.41 17.55
N ILE A 789 6.20 -14.38 16.86
CA ILE A 789 4.78 -14.19 16.53
C ILE A 789 4.52 -14.84 15.18
N LEU A 790 3.48 -15.67 15.08
CA LEU A 790 3.03 -16.37 13.87
C LEU A 790 1.66 -15.82 13.45
N LYS A 791 1.56 -15.37 12.19
CA LYS A 791 0.33 -14.83 11.58
C LYS A 791 -0.28 -15.84 10.62
N TYR A 792 -1.52 -16.21 10.86
CA TYR A 792 -2.37 -16.98 9.95
C TYR A 792 -3.36 -16.08 9.20
N ASN A 793 -3.64 -16.42 7.96
CA ASN A 793 -4.80 -15.94 7.23
C ASN A 793 -5.95 -16.95 7.40
N LEU A 794 -7.06 -16.51 7.97
CA LEU A 794 -8.21 -17.35 8.28
C LEU A 794 -9.07 -17.69 7.05
N THR A 795 -8.97 -16.90 5.97
CA THR A 795 -9.60 -17.19 4.67
C THR A 795 -8.91 -18.37 3.99
N THR A 796 -7.58 -18.45 4.00
CA THR A 796 -6.81 -19.57 3.42
C THR A 796 -6.57 -20.72 4.41
N GLY A 797 -6.62 -20.42 5.72
CA GLY A 797 -6.24 -21.33 6.80
C GLY A 797 -4.74 -21.60 6.87
N GLN A 798 -3.89 -20.78 6.24
CA GLN A 798 -2.44 -20.99 6.18
C GLN A 798 -1.67 -19.93 7.01
N PRO A 799 -0.49 -20.27 7.55
CA PRO A 799 0.46 -19.29 8.05
C PRO A 799 1.03 -18.48 6.87
N GLU A 800 1.10 -17.16 7.01
CA GLU A 800 1.58 -16.24 5.96
C GLU A 800 2.83 -15.45 6.35
N GLN A 801 2.99 -15.09 7.63
CA GLN A 801 4.12 -14.27 8.11
C GLN A 801 4.55 -14.69 9.52
N GLU A 802 5.83 -14.51 9.84
CA GLU A 802 6.38 -14.66 11.19
C GLU A 802 7.19 -13.40 11.57
N PHE A 803 7.19 -13.01 12.84
CA PHE A 803 7.92 -11.82 13.34
C PHE A 803 8.72 -12.14 14.61
N VAL A 804 9.85 -11.45 14.83
CA VAL A 804 10.60 -11.55 16.09
C VAL A 804 10.04 -10.57 17.12
N TYR A 805 9.63 -11.11 18.27
CA TYR A 805 9.37 -10.36 19.49
C TYR A 805 10.55 -10.51 20.46
N LEU A 806 10.99 -9.39 21.05
CA LEU A 806 12.05 -9.40 22.07
C LEU A 806 11.43 -9.17 23.45
N THR A 807 11.45 -10.21 24.28
CA THR A 807 11.00 -10.10 25.67
C THR A 807 11.98 -9.27 26.50
N ASP A 808 11.52 -8.69 27.61
CA ASP A 808 12.44 -8.10 28.59
C ASP A 808 13.26 -9.21 29.32
N PRO A 809 14.38 -8.87 29.98
CA PRO A 809 14.98 -9.74 30.98
C PRO A 809 14.02 -10.04 32.15
N VAL A 810 14.31 -11.12 32.90
CA VAL A 810 13.62 -11.44 34.16
C VAL A 810 13.73 -10.24 35.12
N ALA A 811 12.58 -9.75 35.60
CA ALA A 811 12.48 -8.44 36.25
C ALA A 811 13.20 -8.35 37.61
N VAL A 812 13.16 -9.44 38.39
CA VAL A 812 13.77 -9.54 39.73
C VAL A 812 14.42 -10.93 39.86
N PRO A 813 15.59 -11.11 40.47
CA PRO A 813 16.15 -12.44 40.74
C PRO A 813 15.30 -13.29 41.71
N ALA A 814 15.41 -14.61 41.62
CA ALA A 814 14.81 -15.54 42.57
C ALA A 814 15.53 -15.48 43.94
N VAL A 815 14.86 -15.94 45.00
CA VAL A 815 15.42 -16.01 46.36
C VAL A 815 15.20 -17.41 46.95
N PRO A 816 16.27 -18.23 47.13
CA PRO A 816 17.66 -17.98 46.74
C PRO A 816 17.85 -17.87 45.21
N GLU A 817 18.98 -17.32 44.76
CA GLU A 817 19.29 -17.09 43.33
C GLU A 817 19.22 -18.35 42.45
N THR A 818 19.29 -19.55 43.04
CA THR A 818 19.12 -20.84 42.36
C THR A 818 17.66 -21.26 42.18
N GLY A 819 16.71 -20.42 42.61
CA GLY A 819 15.27 -20.65 42.44
C GLY A 819 14.82 -20.48 41.00
N PHE A 820 13.65 -21.03 40.67
CA PHE A 820 13.04 -20.88 39.35
C PHE A 820 12.70 -19.42 39.05
N ASN A 821 13.00 -18.98 37.83
CA ASN A 821 12.54 -17.70 37.30
C ASN A 821 12.35 -17.76 35.78
N THR A 822 11.51 -16.85 35.26
CA THR A 822 11.21 -16.71 33.83
C THR A 822 10.71 -15.30 33.51
N ASN A 823 10.71 -14.97 32.23
CA ASN A 823 9.92 -13.88 31.64
C ASN A 823 9.57 -14.26 30.20
N GLY A 824 8.37 -13.89 29.75
CA GLY A 824 7.92 -14.28 28.44
C GLY A 824 6.69 -13.51 27.94
N LEU A 825 6.43 -13.65 26.65
CA LEU A 825 5.26 -13.09 25.96
C LEU A 825 4.05 -14.01 26.17
N VAL A 826 3.24 -13.70 27.17
CA VAL A 826 2.10 -14.57 27.55
C VAL A 826 0.85 -14.27 26.74
N GLU A 827 0.61 -13.02 26.33
CA GLU A 827 -0.63 -12.68 25.59
C GLU A 827 -0.46 -11.62 24.51
N LEU A 828 -1.28 -11.74 23.47
CA LEU A 828 -1.43 -10.78 22.38
C LEU A 828 -2.90 -10.38 22.22
N LEU A 829 -3.16 -9.11 21.92
CA LEU A 829 -4.51 -8.63 21.60
C LEU A 829 -4.48 -7.66 20.42
N ALA A 830 -5.05 -8.05 19.28
CA ALA A 830 -5.13 -7.17 18.12
C ALA A 830 -6.06 -5.96 18.39
N LEU A 831 -5.55 -4.74 18.16
CA LEU A 831 -6.33 -3.50 18.28
C LEU A 831 -6.87 -3.00 16.94
N ASP A 832 -6.20 -3.35 15.84
CA ASP A 832 -6.57 -2.99 14.48
C ASP A 832 -6.25 -4.12 13.48
N ASN A 833 -6.65 -3.93 12.22
CA ASN A 833 -6.35 -4.85 11.11
C ASN A 833 -4.94 -4.63 10.53
N ARG A 834 -4.19 -3.66 11.05
CA ARG A 834 -2.89 -3.19 10.54
C ARG A 834 -1.74 -3.60 11.45
N GLY A 835 -1.90 -4.64 12.26
CA GLY A 835 -0.83 -5.18 13.08
C GLY A 835 -0.35 -4.23 14.18
N THR A 836 -1.24 -3.40 14.75
CA THR A 836 -1.05 -2.85 16.10
C THR A 836 -1.71 -3.81 17.09
N LEU A 837 -0.94 -4.30 18.05
CA LEU A 837 -1.41 -5.23 19.08
C LEU A 837 -1.01 -4.71 20.46
N LEU A 838 -1.75 -5.12 21.49
CA LEU A 838 -1.20 -5.17 22.84
C LEU A 838 -0.42 -6.48 23.03
N ALA A 839 0.62 -6.42 23.82
CA ALA A 839 1.42 -7.57 24.23
C ALA A 839 1.62 -7.54 25.75
N LEU A 840 1.31 -8.64 26.41
CA LEU A 840 1.52 -8.81 27.85
C LEU A 840 2.78 -9.63 28.10
N GLU A 841 3.68 -9.11 28.93
CA GLU A 841 4.77 -9.88 29.49
C GLU A 841 4.55 -10.14 30.97
N ARG A 842 4.84 -11.38 31.38
CA ARG A 842 4.84 -11.81 32.77
C ARG A 842 6.20 -12.39 33.13
N SER A 843 6.86 -11.73 34.08
CA SER A 843 8.05 -12.27 34.73
C SER A 843 7.68 -12.84 36.09
N PHE A 844 8.20 -14.03 36.41
CA PHE A 844 8.06 -14.66 37.72
C PHE A 844 9.43 -15.02 38.29
N SER A 845 9.59 -14.86 39.62
CA SER A 845 10.76 -15.31 40.37
C SER A 845 10.37 -15.91 41.72
N ALA A 846 10.71 -17.19 41.91
CA ALA A 846 10.42 -17.92 43.14
C ALA A 846 11.08 -17.26 44.36
N GLY A 847 10.28 -16.99 45.40
CA GLY A 847 10.75 -16.39 46.66
C GLY A 847 11.06 -14.89 46.61
N ALA A 848 10.92 -14.23 45.46
CA ALA A 848 11.02 -12.78 45.36
C ALA A 848 9.89 -12.08 46.16
N PRO A 849 10.04 -10.79 46.55
CA PRO A 849 9.06 -10.08 47.36
C PRO A 849 7.65 -10.04 46.75
N GLY A 850 6.63 -10.00 47.61
CA GLY A 850 5.23 -10.02 47.19
C GLY A 850 4.81 -11.42 46.73
N THR A 851 4.26 -11.51 45.53
CA THR A 851 3.90 -12.77 44.84
C THR A 851 5.03 -13.29 43.95
N GLY A 852 6.08 -12.50 43.71
CA GLY A 852 7.16 -12.81 42.78
C GLY A 852 6.84 -12.53 41.30
N ASN A 853 5.63 -12.05 40.98
CA ASN A 853 5.24 -11.66 39.63
C ASN A 853 5.49 -10.17 39.36
N THR A 854 5.99 -9.84 38.18
CA THR A 854 5.99 -8.49 37.58
C THR A 854 5.33 -8.58 36.21
N ILE A 855 4.26 -7.80 36.01
CA ILE A 855 3.45 -7.81 34.78
C ILE A 855 3.63 -6.48 34.04
N LYS A 856 3.88 -6.54 32.73
CA LYS A 856 4.03 -5.35 31.88
C LYS A 856 3.17 -5.45 30.62
N LEU A 857 2.43 -4.39 30.33
CA LEU A 857 1.64 -4.25 29.11
C LEU A 857 2.37 -3.32 28.14
N TYR A 858 2.53 -3.79 26.91
CA TYR A 858 3.12 -3.05 25.80
C TYR A 858 2.09 -2.88 24.68
N GLU A 859 2.26 -1.82 23.90
CA GLU A 859 1.78 -1.74 22.53
C GLU A 859 2.91 -2.19 21.60
N ILE A 860 2.61 -3.03 20.61
CA ILE A 860 3.55 -3.41 19.56
C ILE A 860 3.01 -3.09 18.17
N ARG A 861 3.93 -2.82 17.25
CA ARG A 861 3.65 -2.58 15.82
C ARG A 861 4.43 -3.59 14.99
N LEU A 862 3.71 -4.40 14.20
CA LEU A 862 4.30 -5.38 13.27
C LEU A 862 4.78 -4.71 11.97
N ASN A 863 4.22 -3.56 11.60
CA ASN A 863 4.65 -2.85 10.38
C ASN A 863 6.11 -2.40 10.47
N GLY A 864 6.87 -2.74 9.44
CA GLY A 864 8.30 -2.46 9.37
C GLY A 864 9.15 -3.42 10.19
N ALA A 865 8.59 -4.45 10.83
CA ALA A 865 9.35 -5.63 11.26
C ALA A 865 9.68 -6.51 10.04
N SER A 866 10.74 -7.29 10.11
CA SER A 866 11.08 -8.28 9.09
C SER A 866 10.17 -9.50 9.19
N ASP A 867 9.63 -9.96 8.05
CA ASP A 867 9.07 -11.31 7.98
C ASP A 867 10.19 -12.35 8.06
N ILE A 868 10.08 -13.27 9.00
CA ILE A 868 11.04 -14.35 9.25
C ILE A 868 10.46 -15.74 8.94
N SER A 869 9.34 -15.81 8.22
CA SER A 869 8.66 -17.06 7.78
C SER A 869 9.62 -18.04 7.10
N GLY A 870 10.56 -17.57 6.29
CA GLY A 870 11.60 -18.38 5.64
C GLY A 870 12.77 -18.84 6.54
N ILE A 871 12.88 -18.35 7.78
CA ILE A 871 14.04 -18.60 8.65
C ILE A 871 13.72 -19.71 9.67
N ASN A 872 14.45 -20.83 9.57
CA ASN A 872 14.29 -21.99 10.46
C ASN A 872 14.98 -21.84 11.84
N SER A 873 16.09 -21.09 11.91
CA SER A 873 16.82 -20.78 13.14
C SER A 873 17.38 -19.36 13.08
N LEU A 874 17.08 -18.56 14.10
CA LEU A 874 17.60 -17.20 14.27
C LEU A 874 19.10 -17.16 14.62
N ASN A 875 19.65 -18.25 15.15
CA ASN A 875 21.09 -18.39 15.40
C ASN A 875 21.90 -18.81 14.16
N ALA A 876 21.22 -19.24 13.09
CA ALA A 876 21.86 -19.61 11.82
C ALA A 876 22.10 -18.42 10.87
N ILE A 877 21.71 -17.20 11.27
CA ILE A 877 21.79 -15.99 10.46
C ILE A 877 22.45 -14.83 11.23
N ASN A 878 22.84 -13.77 10.52
CA ASN A 878 23.22 -12.51 11.16
C ASN A 878 21.97 -11.80 11.69
N ILE A 879 21.64 -12.01 12.97
CA ILE A 879 20.41 -11.47 13.59
C ILE A 879 20.25 -9.95 13.45
N ASN A 880 21.34 -9.20 13.25
CA ASN A 880 21.31 -7.74 13.07
C ASN A 880 20.66 -7.31 11.75
N THR A 881 20.41 -8.22 10.79
CA THR A 881 19.65 -7.92 9.56
C THR A 881 18.14 -8.13 9.74
N VAL A 882 17.69 -8.64 10.88
CA VAL A 882 16.28 -8.84 11.22
C VAL A 882 15.82 -7.68 12.08
N LYS A 883 14.86 -6.89 11.61
CA LYS A 883 14.21 -5.87 12.43
C LYS A 883 13.09 -6.54 13.25
N PRO A 884 13.17 -6.56 14.59
CA PRO A 884 12.09 -7.06 15.44
C PRO A 884 10.89 -6.11 15.42
N VAL A 885 9.78 -6.55 16.01
CA VAL A 885 8.59 -5.69 16.20
C VAL A 885 8.93 -4.45 17.03
N GLU A 886 8.32 -3.31 16.68
CA GLU A 886 8.47 -2.09 17.48
C GLU A 886 7.61 -2.23 18.75
N LYS A 887 8.15 -1.85 19.91
CA LYS A 887 7.59 -2.14 21.24
C LYS A 887 7.60 -0.89 22.12
N ARG A 888 6.44 -0.53 22.68
CA ARG A 888 6.23 0.66 23.52
C ARG A 888 5.57 0.24 24.84
N LEU A 889 6.23 0.47 25.98
CA LEU A 889 5.64 0.19 27.29
C LEU A 889 4.44 1.12 27.53
N LEU A 890 3.29 0.54 27.90
CA LEU A 890 2.10 1.28 28.32
C LEU A 890 1.98 1.34 29.85
N LEU A 891 2.21 0.21 30.53
CA LEU A 891 2.06 0.09 31.98
C LEU A 891 2.95 -1.02 32.54
N ASN A 892 3.74 -0.72 33.58
CA ASN A 892 4.22 -1.74 34.52
C ASN A 892 3.22 -1.81 35.68
N PHE A 893 2.63 -2.97 35.92
CA PHE A 893 1.54 -3.14 36.88
C PHE A 893 2.01 -2.99 38.34
N ASP A 894 3.32 -3.09 38.61
CA ASP A 894 3.90 -2.78 39.92
C ASP A 894 3.55 -1.35 40.38
N SER A 895 3.38 -0.40 39.44
CA SER A 895 3.02 0.98 39.76
C SER A 895 1.60 1.16 40.28
N LEU A 896 0.76 0.12 40.22
CA LEU A 896 -0.61 0.13 40.76
C LEU A 896 -0.64 -0.03 42.29
N GLY A 897 0.44 -0.54 42.90
CA GLY A 897 0.56 -0.69 44.35
C GLY A 897 -0.53 -1.56 44.99
N LEU A 898 -1.01 -2.59 44.28
CA LEU A 898 -2.12 -3.43 44.73
C LEU A 898 -1.75 -4.16 46.03
N SER A 899 -2.56 -4.00 47.08
CA SER A 899 -2.32 -4.60 48.40
C SER A 899 -2.36 -6.14 48.42
N THR A 900 -2.95 -6.74 47.39
CA THR A 900 -3.00 -8.20 47.15
C THR A 900 -1.77 -8.72 46.41
N GLY A 901 -0.96 -7.84 45.80
CA GLY A 901 -0.02 -8.22 44.75
C GLY A 901 -0.71 -8.56 43.43
N LEU A 902 0.09 -9.09 42.50
CA LEU A 902 -0.31 -9.59 41.18
C LEU A 902 -0.14 -11.11 41.15
N ASP A 903 -1.15 -11.86 40.75
CA ASP A 903 -0.99 -13.30 40.50
C ASP A 903 -0.43 -13.57 39.09
N ASN A 904 -0.50 -14.80 38.58
CA ASN A 904 -0.02 -15.19 37.25
C ASN A 904 -0.92 -14.60 36.14
N VAL A 905 -0.91 -13.28 35.96
CA VAL A 905 -1.79 -12.59 34.99
C VAL A 905 -1.29 -12.87 33.57
N GLU A 906 -2.06 -13.69 32.84
CA GLU A 906 -1.63 -14.24 31.55
C GLU A 906 -2.65 -14.00 30.44
N GLY A 907 -3.97 -13.94 30.69
CA GLY A 907 -4.97 -13.71 29.63
C GLY A 907 -5.50 -12.27 29.53
N MET A 908 -5.80 -11.76 28.32
CA MET A 908 -6.40 -10.42 28.14
C MET A 908 -7.44 -10.31 27.01
N THR A 909 -8.45 -9.44 27.19
CA THR A 909 -9.41 -9.10 26.13
C THR A 909 -9.98 -7.69 26.24
N LEU A 910 -10.45 -7.12 25.13
CA LEU A 910 -11.32 -5.94 25.17
C LEU A 910 -12.70 -6.34 25.70
N GLY A 911 -13.32 -5.48 26.52
CA GLY A 911 -14.69 -5.64 27.00
C GLY A 911 -15.68 -4.66 26.35
N PRO A 912 -16.81 -4.32 27.01
CA PRO A 912 -17.71 -3.26 26.54
C PRO A 912 -17.09 -1.86 26.64
N ILE A 913 -17.65 -0.89 25.91
CA ILE A 913 -17.40 0.53 26.15
C ILE A 913 -17.94 0.91 27.52
N LEU A 914 -17.12 1.60 28.33
CA LEU A 914 -17.45 2.07 29.66
C LEU A 914 -18.38 3.30 29.60
N PRO A 915 -19.12 3.62 30.68
CA PRO A 915 -20.04 4.77 30.70
C PRO A 915 -19.39 6.14 30.44
N ASN A 916 -18.07 6.24 30.53
CA ASN A 916 -17.28 7.44 30.22
C ASN A 916 -16.71 7.46 28.78
N GLY A 917 -17.11 6.52 27.92
CA GLY A 917 -16.66 6.40 26.53
C GLY A 917 -15.34 5.65 26.33
N GLN A 918 -14.65 5.25 27.40
CA GLN A 918 -13.40 4.49 27.29
C GLN A 918 -13.65 3.03 26.89
N GLN A 919 -12.77 2.46 26.07
CA GLN A 919 -12.79 1.02 25.77
C GLN A 919 -12.28 0.23 26.97
N SER A 920 -13.05 -0.71 27.52
CA SER A 920 -12.52 -1.53 28.61
C SER A 920 -11.52 -2.59 28.13
N LEU A 921 -10.52 -2.87 28.96
CA LEU A 921 -9.58 -3.98 28.84
C LEU A 921 -9.70 -4.82 30.12
N VAL A 922 -9.85 -6.13 29.98
CA VAL A 922 -9.98 -7.10 31.07
C VAL A 922 -8.81 -8.07 31.01
N LEU A 923 -8.20 -8.36 32.15
CA LEU A 923 -7.15 -9.37 32.30
C LEU A 923 -7.54 -10.41 33.36
N VAL A 924 -7.07 -11.64 33.19
CA VAL A 924 -7.29 -12.77 34.10
C VAL A 924 -5.96 -13.40 34.53
N SER A 925 -5.93 -14.00 35.72
CA SER A 925 -4.79 -14.81 36.16
C SER A 925 -5.08 -16.30 36.18
N ASP A 926 -4.10 -17.05 35.69
CA ASP A 926 -3.93 -18.43 36.07
C ASP A 926 -3.53 -18.49 37.56
N ASN A 927 -4.08 -19.45 38.28
CA ASN A 927 -3.77 -19.70 39.69
C ASN A 927 -3.11 -21.06 39.89
N ASN A 928 -2.63 -21.73 38.83
CA ASN A 928 -2.05 -23.08 38.74
C ASN A 928 -2.84 -24.15 39.53
N PHE A 929 -4.11 -23.91 39.86
CA PHE A 929 -4.85 -24.64 40.91
C PHE A 929 -4.10 -24.74 42.27
N SER A 930 -3.15 -23.83 42.54
CA SER A 930 -2.33 -23.76 43.74
C SER A 930 -3.00 -22.97 44.88
N ALA A 931 -2.89 -23.51 46.10
CA ALA A 931 -3.35 -22.84 47.32
C ALA A 931 -2.48 -21.64 47.75
N THR A 932 -1.35 -21.39 47.08
CA THR A 932 -0.49 -20.20 47.30
C THR A 932 -0.77 -19.05 46.32
N GLN A 933 -1.69 -19.25 45.38
CA GLN A 933 -2.10 -18.31 44.34
C GLN A 933 -3.61 -18.00 44.47
N PHE A 934 -4.17 -17.14 43.62
CA PHE A 934 -5.55 -16.68 43.71
C PHE A 934 -6.08 -16.19 42.36
N THR A 935 -7.30 -16.60 41.98
CA THR A 935 -7.91 -16.09 40.73
C THR A 935 -8.09 -14.58 40.83
N GLN A 936 -7.37 -13.83 40.01
CA GLN A 936 -7.40 -12.38 39.90
C GLN A 936 -8.04 -11.99 38.57
N ILE A 937 -8.92 -11.00 38.61
CA ILE A 937 -9.46 -10.34 37.42
C ILE A 937 -9.19 -8.84 37.58
N LEU A 938 -8.52 -8.24 36.60
CA LEU A 938 -8.20 -6.82 36.55
C LEU A 938 -9.00 -6.17 35.44
N ALA A 939 -9.42 -4.92 35.63
CA ALA A 939 -10.05 -4.13 34.56
C ALA A 939 -9.45 -2.73 34.46
N PHE A 940 -9.35 -2.26 33.22
CA PHE A 940 -8.83 -0.96 32.84
C PHE A 940 -9.76 -0.26 31.83
N GLY A 941 -9.72 1.06 31.79
CA GLY A 941 -10.30 1.88 30.72
C GLY A 941 -9.19 2.45 29.83
N LEU A 942 -9.27 2.17 28.53
CA LEU A 942 -8.34 2.64 27.51
C LEU A 942 -8.92 3.85 26.76
N ASN A 943 -8.07 4.87 26.57
CA ASN A 943 -8.29 5.89 25.55
C ASN A 943 -7.60 5.44 24.27
N LEU A 944 -8.40 5.02 23.28
CA LEU A 944 -7.93 4.66 21.95
C LEU A 944 -8.00 5.88 21.03
N GLU A 945 -6.95 6.13 20.25
CA GLU A 945 -6.96 7.09 19.14
C GLU A 945 -6.74 6.33 17.83
N ASN A 946 -7.44 6.78 16.79
CA ASN A 946 -7.33 6.26 15.43
C ASN A 946 -6.37 7.14 14.62
N GLU A 947 -5.13 6.69 14.45
CA GLU A 947 -4.13 7.29 13.57
C GLU A 947 -4.49 6.98 12.10
N THR A 948 -5.14 7.92 11.41
CA THR A 948 -5.20 7.94 9.93
C THR A 948 -3.76 8.08 9.42
N PRO A 949 -3.30 7.29 8.42
CA PRO A 949 -1.91 7.28 8.01
C PRO A 949 -1.45 8.65 7.48
N ARG A 950 -0.66 9.37 8.28
CA ARG A 950 0.11 10.51 7.79
C ARG A 950 1.24 9.99 6.91
N ARG A 951 1.55 10.75 5.86
CA ARG A 951 2.70 10.52 4.96
C ARG A 951 3.95 10.22 5.79
N SER A 952 4.69 9.17 5.43
CA SER A 952 6.07 9.06 5.85
C SER A 952 6.83 10.25 5.27
N GLN A 953 7.06 11.28 6.09
CA GLN A 953 8.07 12.27 5.78
C GLN A 953 9.40 11.51 5.73
N SER A 954 9.92 11.35 4.51
CA SER A 954 11.35 11.15 4.31
C SER A 954 12.07 12.20 5.14
N LEU A 955 13.02 11.77 5.95
CA LEU A 955 13.74 12.63 6.87
C LEU A 955 14.54 13.67 6.07
N ASP A 956 13.95 14.85 5.85
CA ASP A 956 14.61 15.99 5.23
C ASP A 956 15.70 16.50 6.18
N ILE A 957 16.89 15.92 6.05
CA ILE A 957 18.14 16.52 6.55
C ILE A 957 18.48 17.68 5.60
N LEU A 958 17.66 18.74 5.66
CA LEU A 958 18.01 20.04 5.11
C LEU A 958 18.62 20.89 6.21
N THR A 959 19.91 21.16 6.03
CA THR A 959 20.72 22.00 6.89
C THR A 959 20.20 23.44 6.92
N SER A 960 19.41 23.78 7.93
CA SER A 960 19.07 25.18 8.23
C SER A 960 20.25 25.86 8.95
N GLY A 961 21.03 26.63 8.19
CA GLY A 961 21.96 27.58 8.78
C GLY A 961 21.18 28.73 9.43
N GLY A 962 21.03 28.69 10.76
CA GLY A 962 20.28 29.73 11.50
C GLY A 962 20.20 29.47 13.00
N ALA A 963 21.23 29.93 13.74
CA ALA A 963 21.27 30.19 15.19
C ALA A 963 20.37 29.32 16.11
N ILE A 964 20.96 28.26 16.67
CA ILE A 964 20.46 27.62 17.90
C ILE A 964 20.82 28.49 19.11
N ASP A 965 19.81 29.01 19.82
CA ASP A 965 19.97 29.41 21.21
C ASP A 965 19.75 28.18 22.11
N SER A 966 20.62 28.00 23.10
CA SER A 966 20.75 26.75 23.85
C SER A 966 20.47 26.96 25.34
N ALA A 967 19.38 26.40 25.84
CA ALA A 967 19.12 26.31 27.27
C ALA A 967 18.58 24.92 27.66
N VAL A 968 19.15 24.40 28.77
CA VAL A 968 18.73 23.19 29.51
C VAL A 968 18.97 21.83 28.82
N SER A 969 20.21 21.35 28.94
CA SER A 969 20.52 19.92 29.02
C SER A 969 21.24 19.66 30.34
N GLU A 970 20.63 18.90 31.25
CA GLU A 970 21.27 18.45 32.48
C GLU A 970 21.74 17.00 32.33
N LYS A 971 22.92 16.70 32.89
CA LYS A 971 23.72 15.51 32.55
C LYS A 971 23.23 14.24 33.23
N ILE A 972 23.39 13.12 32.53
CA ILE A 972 23.85 11.87 33.15
C ILE A 972 25.31 11.64 32.70
N SER A 973 26.17 11.31 33.66
CA SER A 973 27.63 11.29 33.49
C SER A 973 28.16 9.85 33.41
N ILE A 974 29.11 9.60 32.50
CA ILE A 974 30.09 8.50 32.60
C ILE A 974 31.48 9.07 32.29
N ASP A 975 32.51 8.45 32.89
CA ASP A 975 33.69 9.12 33.42
C ASP A 975 34.98 9.01 32.58
N THR A 976 35.84 10.03 32.76
CA THR A 976 37.32 10.05 32.63
C THR A 976 37.99 9.78 31.26
N ILE A 977 38.78 10.76 30.77
CA ILE A 977 40.27 10.76 30.72
C ILE A 977 40.79 12.06 30.05
N ASN A 978 41.70 12.77 30.73
CA ASN A 978 42.79 13.69 30.29
C ASN A 978 42.69 14.47 28.94
N SER A 979 43.13 15.72 28.81
CA SER A 979 43.79 16.68 29.73
C SER A 979 44.01 18.05 29.06
N ASP A 980 44.14 19.10 29.89
CA ASP A 980 44.95 20.32 29.69
C ASP A 980 44.50 21.52 28.81
N LEU A 981 44.91 22.71 29.32
CA LEU A 981 44.99 24.06 28.72
C LEU A 981 43.65 24.77 28.39
N THR A 982 43.05 25.56 29.29
CA THR A 982 43.40 26.93 29.77
C THR A 982 43.29 28.09 28.76
N THR A 983 42.47 29.08 29.17
CA THR A 983 42.56 30.56 28.95
C THR A 983 42.13 31.15 27.59
N GLU A 984 41.59 32.39 27.48
CA GLU A 984 41.43 33.49 28.47
C GLU A 984 40.16 34.39 28.27
N PHE A 985 40.15 35.61 28.84
CA PHE A 985 39.13 36.71 28.81
C PHE A 985 38.82 37.29 27.40
N GLY A 986 37.78 38.11 27.14
CA GLY A 986 36.63 38.57 27.96
C GLY A 986 36.02 39.92 27.50
N THR A 987 34.71 40.10 27.75
CA THR A 987 33.99 41.35 28.14
C THR A 987 33.82 42.60 27.23
N VAL A 988 32.58 43.17 27.26
CA VAL A 988 32.17 44.61 27.32
C VAL A 988 31.51 45.34 26.10
N PHE A 989 30.17 45.44 26.18
CA PHE A 989 29.23 46.61 26.05
C PHE A 989 29.02 47.50 24.78
N ASP A 990 27.71 47.64 24.47
CA ASP A 990 26.87 48.86 24.29
C ASP A 990 26.56 49.60 22.96
N LEU A 991 25.22 49.61 22.70
CA LEU A 991 24.27 50.74 22.47
C LEU A 991 24.10 51.49 21.13
N MET A 992 22.80 51.74 20.86
CA MET A 992 22.16 52.87 20.14
C MET A 992 22.34 53.01 18.61
N GLU A 993 21.44 53.65 17.85
CA GLU A 993 19.96 53.76 17.86
C GLU A 993 19.53 54.49 16.53
N LEU A 994 18.23 54.46 16.19
CA LEU A 994 17.49 55.46 15.38
C LEU A 994 17.77 55.68 13.85
N ASP A 995 16.83 55.14 13.06
CA ASP A 995 15.77 55.90 12.34
C ASP A 995 15.89 56.41 10.86
N SER A 996 14.73 56.31 10.18
CA SER A 996 14.20 57.13 9.07
C SER A 996 14.59 56.93 7.57
N LYS A 997 13.76 56.12 6.89
CA LYS A 997 12.84 56.45 5.75
C LYS A 997 13.27 57.07 4.39
N GLU A 998 12.47 56.67 3.38
CA GLU A 998 12.13 57.24 2.05
C GLU A 998 13.06 56.98 0.82
N ASN A 999 12.60 57.00 -0.45
CA ASN A 999 11.47 56.32 -1.13
C ASN A 999 11.58 56.53 -2.68
N TYR A 1000 11.05 55.62 -3.53
CA TYR A 1000 10.83 55.77 -5.01
C TYR A 1000 12.07 56.02 -5.95
N ALA A 1001 12.12 55.71 -7.26
CA ALA A 1001 11.30 54.93 -8.21
C ALA A 1001 12.04 54.56 -9.54
N ILE A 1002 11.78 53.35 -10.08
CA ILE A 1002 11.40 52.97 -11.47
C ILE A 1002 12.29 53.32 -12.73
N VAL A 1003 12.98 52.30 -13.32
CA VAL A 1003 12.93 51.72 -14.73
C VAL A 1003 13.15 52.66 -16.00
N PRO A 1004 13.51 52.25 -17.27
CA PRO A 1004 14.05 51.02 -17.94
C PRO A 1004 15.30 51.20 -18.91
N THR A 1005 15.62 50.14 -19.71
CA THR A 1005 16.26 50.05 -21.07
C THR A 1005 17.79 50.30 -21.26
N ALA A 1006 18.56 49.72 -22.22
CA ALA A 1006 18.35 48.65 -23.24
C ALA A 1006 19.67 48.16 -23.93
N ILE A 1007 19.67 46.92 -24.47
CA ILE A 1007 20.30 46.38 -25.74
C ILE A 1007 21.83 46.52 -26.03
N ASN A 1008 22.56 45.36 -26.02
CA ASN A 1008 23.43 44.71 -27.08
C ASN A 1008 24.38 45.51 -28.04
N PRO A 1009 25.29 44.90 -28.86
CA PRO A 1009 26.04 43.61 -28.82
C PRO A 1009 27.57 43.72 -29.23
N LEU A 1010 28.22 42.56 -29.54
CA LEU A 1010 29.52 42.34 -30.26
C LEU A 1010 30.82 42.55 -29.45
N GLY A 1011 31.93 41.80 -29.63
CA GLY A 1011 32.21 40.63 -30.48
C GLY A 1011 33.66 40.65 -31.04
N ILE A 1012 34.50 39.63 -30.74
CA ILE A 1012 35.85 39.29 -31.28
C ILE A 1012 36.36 38.08 -30.47
N SER A 1013 37.19 37.12 -30.89
CA SER A 1013 37.53 36.44 -32.15
C SER A 1013 38.86 35.68 -31.89
N VAL A 1014 38.78 34.33 -31.81
CA VAL A 1014 39.81 33.34 -32.23
C VAL A 1014 41.22 33.35 -31.57
N ILE A 1015 41.71 32.17 -31.14
CA ILE A 1015 42.95 31.50 -31.62
C ILE A 1015 43.13 30.11 -30.95
N SER A 1016 43.75 29.21 -31.70
CA SER A 1016 43.86 27.74 -31.64
C SER A 1016 44.53 27.06 -30.43
N GLN A 1017 44.14 25.78 -30.24
CA GLN A 1017 44.93 24.63 -29.71
C GLN A 1017 46.29 24.42 -30.47
N PRO A 1018 47.23 23.51 -30.10
CA PRO A 1018 47.04 22.22 -29.39
C PRO A 1018 48.19 21.69 -28.47
N THR A 1019 48.02 20.43 -28.00
CA THR A 1019 49.05 19.48 -27.44
C THR A 1019 49.73 19.84 -26.11
N SER A 1020 50.13 18.91 -25.22
CA SER A 1020 49.88 17.46 -25.06
C SER A 1020 50.48 16.94 -23.74
N GLN A 1021 49.93 15.85 -23.18
CA GLN A 1021 50.56 14.92 -22.21
C GLN A 1021 51.03 15.46 -20.83
N ILE A 1022 50.54 14.84 -19.75
CA ILE A 1022 51.27 13.82 -18.97
C ILE A 1022 50.26 13.15 -18.01
N ALA A 1023 50.41 11.85 -17.79
CA ALA A 1023 49.62 11.07 -16.84
C ALA A 1023 50.44 10.69 -15.60
N VAL A 1024 49.77 10.38 -14.47
CA VAL A 1024 50.05 9.30 -13.47
C VAL A 1024 49.28 9.59 -12.16
N PRO A 1025 48.79 8.58 -11.41
CA PRO A 1025 47.70 8.76 -10.43
C PRO A 1025 48.10 8.61 -8.94
N LEU A 1026 47.17 8.95 -8.04
CA LEU A 1026 47.00 8.46 -6.66
C LEU A 1026 45.49 8.63 -6.33
N ILE A 1027 44.70 7.58 -6.08
CA ILE A 1027 44.60 6.83 -4.81
C ILE A 1027 44.33 7.76 -3.61
N PHE A 1028 43.05 7.99 -3.31
CA PHE A 1028 42.36 7.34 -2.18
C PHE A 1028 40.85 7.25 -2.45
#